data_AF-A0A2A6RLS4-F1
#
_entry.id   AF-A0A2A6RLS4-F1
#
_cell.length_a   1.000
_cell.length_b   1.000
_cell.length_c   1.000
_cell.angle_alpha   90.00
_cell.angle_beta   90.00
_cell.angle_gamma   90.00
#
_symmetry.space_group_name_H-M   'P 1'
#
loop_
_entity.id
_entity.type
_entity.pdbx_description
1 polymer ?
#
loop_
_entity_poly.entity_id
_entity_poly.type
_entity_poly.pdbx_seq_one_letter_code
_entity_poly.pdbx_strand_id
1 'polypeptide(L)'
;MTKPLGAVLVAEVGSLITKVTLVDQVERDFRLISHAETASTVELPFNNALVGILEAAAQISDFTGRQLLTPEGQLLMPQTNEQDGVNQIVVTTSATGTLSLVIAAIASDVSARSALHASRSIYSALLQVVTLDDAVGQPLVGPAERSWIERQVERLLSLQPDLVLIAGGLDGGAVGAVKRLAHIVGLTAVSTGVTTSGEQQQELKTRPVIYAGNQAAREQVSAALQERAELVVVDNVRPTLTQANLDPTRQALAELYERLNLPRLAGVGNLRSLSRAPLRTVCQVQGMMTRFLAERTGRRVLLVDAGASASAAFYAAPGRYHPALLGTIGTAYGISSLLADVGLAAIKRWLPFTLEDNELTERLLNSMLRPQMLPADTEAVYLSQALACEALRVTYAALNDETAVGDFDWLIAAGGVLAHSPAPGLALLTLLNALNPTGESDNPVVDVFLDTLGLLVAGGALAGLDEEAAISMLDRDLLQSTALASVVTLLGEGKPGELAAQVELSAVKGRVQQVAVAHGELVRIPLPQGYYGQLRITPAAGVRVGTAAPGEVLASPGADLAGSELGLVIDARGRPLRLPEAPAERCALLWRWLVALGVEQGENPYVVAEPAPQPVPAVAAPTPVAPPTTASPAAADPPAPATPPAAAPPPPPAPPAPPAPVVEAVGASEVVSEQPKGKRISLDDLKTQEQVPASPPAQPGLESDLDSLRQTVEETPKRRGWFGRKK
;
A
#
# COMPACT_ATOMS: atom_id res chain seq x y z
N MET A 1 3.68 32.25 -29.45
CA MET A 1 4.60 31.10 -29.36
C MET A 1 4.62 30.66 -27.92
N THR A 2 4.05 29.50 -27.60
CA THR A 2 4.18 28.87 -26.29
C THR A 2 5.67 28.58 -26.05
N LYS A 3 6.16 28.97 -24.87
CA LYS A 3 7.57 28.72 -24.48
C LYS A 3 7.77 27.19 -24.44
N PRO A 4 8.85 26.63 -25.00
CA PRO A 4 9.10 25.18 -24.94
C PRO A 4 9.11 24.71 -23.47
N LEU A 5 8.59 23.51 -23.22
CA LEU A 5 8.50 22.93 -21.87
C LEU A 5 9.88 22.90 -21.19
N GLY A 6 10.92 22.49 -21.93
CA GLY A 6 12.30 22.33 -21.45
C GLY A 6 12.38 21.39 -20.25
N ALA A 7 13.38 21.59 -19.38
CA ALA A 7 13.58 20.71 -18.23
C ALA A 7 12.44 20.79 -17.20
N VAL A 8 11.95 19.62 -16.80
CA VAL A 8 10.93 19.45 -15.77
C VAL A 8 11.46 18.56 -14.66
N LEU A 9 11.28 19.01 -13.41
CA LEU A 9 11.50 18.19 -12.23
C LEU A 9 10.18 17.54 -11.83
N VAL A 10 10.13 16.21 -11.85
CA VAL A 10 8.95 15.44 -11.47
C VAL A 10 9.20 14.82 -10.11
N ALA A 11 8.44 15.23 -9.10
CA ALA A 11 8.59 14.76 -7.73
C ALA A 11 7.40 13.88 -7.31
N GLU A 12 7.70 12.70 -6.77
CA GLU A 12 6.76 11.81 -6.10
C GLU A 12 7.10 11.80 -4.60
N VAL A 13 6.22 12.37 -3.78
CA VAL A 13 6.38 12.43 -2.32
C VAL A 13 5.60 11.30 -1.68
N GLY A 14 6.29 10.19 -1.36
CA GLY A 14 5.74 9.06 -0.63
C GLY A 14 5.84 9.22 0.89
N SER A 15 5.19 8.32 1.63
CA SER A 15 5.25 8.33 3.11
C SER A 15 6.62 7.96 3.66
N LEU A 16 7.39 7.13 2.94
CA LEU A 16 8.73 6.68 3.35
C LEU A 16 9.85 7.27 2.48
N ILE A 17 9.62 7.36 1.17
CA ILE A 17 10.61 7.78 0.18
C ILE A 17 10.04 8.92 -0.66
N THR A 18 10.86 9.91 -0.97
CA THR A 18 10.62 10.93 -1.99
C THR A 18 11.47 10.56 -3.22
N LYS A 19 10.83 10.43 -4.38
CA LYS A 19 11.50 10.19 -5.65
C LYS A 19 11.46 11.45 -6.50
N VAL A 20 12.58 11.78 -7.14
CA VAL A 20 12.66 12.94 -8.03
C VAL A 20 13.30 12.52 -9.34
N THR A 21 12.65 12.88 -10.44
CA THR A 21 13.06 12.55 -11.79
C THR A 21 13.23 13.84 -12.59
N LEU A 22 14.42 14.03 -13.18
CA LEU A 22 14.68 15.11 -14.12
C LEU A 22 14.37 14.62 -15.53
N VAL A 23 13.41 15.28 -16.17
CA VAL A 23 13.01 15.02 -17.57
C VAL A 23 13.39 16.24 -18.41
N ASP A 24 14.01 16.01 -19.56
CA ASP A 24 14.37 17.09 -20.49
C ASP A 24 14.30 16.58 -21.93
N GLN A 25 14.33 17.51 -22.88
CA GLN A 25 14.31 17.18 -24.29
C GLN A 25 15.71 16.76 -24.77
N VAL A 26 15.81 15.54 -25.30
CA VAL A 26 17.03 15.02 -25.92
C VAL A 26 16.74 14.83 -27.41
N GLU A 27 17.45 15.59 -28.25
CA GLU A 27 17.17 15.75 -29.68
C GLU A 27 15.75 16.27 -29.96
N ARG A 28 14.77 15.36 -30.08
CA ARG A 28 13.36 15.67 -30.34
C ARG A 28 12.40 15.03 -29.34
N ASP A 29 12.85 14.03 -28.60
CA ASP A 29 12.03 13.25 -27.68
C ASP A 29 12.31 13.70 -26.24
N PHE A 30 11.28 13.75 -25.40
CA PHE A 30 11.50 13.92 -23.96
C PHE A 30 11.97 12.60 -23.35
N ARG A 31 13.01 12.67 -22.54
CA ARG A 31 13.67 11.51 -21.93
C ARG A 31 13.95 11.74 -20.45
N LEU A 32 14.00 10.64 -19.71
CA LEU A 32 14.66 10.59 -18.41
C LEU A 32 16.13 11.03 -18.55
N ILE A 33 16.54 12.07 -17.84
CA ILE A 33 17.94 12.52 -17.76
C ILE A 33 18.63 11.90 -16.54
N SER A 34 17.98 11.98 -15.38
CA SER A 34 18.49 11.46 -14.12
C SER A 34 17.37 11.30 -13.10
N HIS A 35 17.65 10.51 -12.07
CA HIS A 35 16.72 10.14 -11.02
C HIS A 35 17.45 10.07 -9.67
N ALA A 36 16.77 10.46 -8.60
CA ALA A 36 17.27 10.32 -7.24
C ALA A 36 16.13 9.98 -6.28
N GLU A 37 16.47 9.25 -5.22
CA GLU A 37 15.57 8.90 -4.12
C GLU A 37 16.14 9.40 -2.79
N THR A 38 15.28 9.95 -1.94
CA THR A 38 15.62 10.39 -0.59
C THR A 38 14.60 9.90 0.42
N ALA A 39 14.97 9.83 1.69
CA ALA A 39 14.01 9.61 2.76
C ALA A 39 12.96 10.74 2.75
N SER A 40 11.69 10.39 2.96
CA SER A 40 10.63 11.38 3.00
C SER A 40 10.79 12.33 4.19
N THR A 41 10.62 13.63 3.95
CA THR A 41 10.78 14.69 4.94
C THR A 41 9.44 15.27 5.39
N VAL A 42 8.34 14.57 5.13
CA VAL A 42 6.98 14.98 5.52
C VAL A 42 6.72 14.86 7.02
N GLU A 43 7.55 14.10 7.74
CA GLU A 43 7.50 13.96 9.20
C GLU A 43 8.60 14.79 9.89
N LEU A 44 8.51 14.89 11.22
CA LEU A 44 9.58 15.47 12.03
C LEU A 44 10.91 14.73 11.79
N PRO A 45 12.06 15.43 11.81
CA PRO A 45 12.25 16.80 12.31
C PRO A 45 11.97 17.90 11.28
N PHE A 46 11.83 17.58 9.99
CA PHE A 46 11.68 18.58 8.94
C PHE A 46 10.24 19.05 8.76
N ASN A 47 9.28 18.12 8.73
CA ASN A 47 7.87 18.37 8.48
C ASN A 47 7.65 19.29 7.24
N ASN A 48 8.37 18.99 6.16
CA ASN A 48 8.31 19.74 4.90
C ASN A 48 8.82 18.88 3.74
N ALA A 49 7.93 18.52 2.81
CA ALA A 49 8.24 17.72 1.63
C ALA A 49 9.28 18.35 0.68
N LEU A 50 9.35 19.69 0.64
CA LEU A 50 10.29 20.39 -0.24
C LEU A 50 11.74 20.07 0.11
N VAL A 51 12.06 19.81 1.38
CA VAL A 51 13.42 19.47 1.81
C VAL A 51 13.93 18.21 1.11
N GLY A 52 13.14 17.14 1.10
CA GLY A 52 13.49 15.89 0.41
C GLY A 52 13.59 16.05 -1.11
N ILE A 53 12.76 16.92 -1.69
CA ILE A 53 12.83 17.26 -3.12
C ILE A 53 14.12 18.01 -3.46
N LEU A 54 14.51 19.00 -2.65
CA LEU A 54 15.73 19.78 -2.84
C LEU A 54 16.98 18.91 -2.66
N GLU A 55 16.99 18.02 -1.66
CA GLU A 55 18.08 17.06 -1.46
C GLU A 55 18.22 16.12 -2.67
N ALA A 56 17.11 15.60 -3.20
CA ALA A 56 17.14 14.76 -4.39
C ALA A 56 17.60 15.55 -5.64
N ALA A 57 17.18 16.82 -5.77
CA ALA A 57 17.67 17.71 -6.82
C ALA A 57 19.18 17.97 -6.71
N ALA A 58 19.72 18.10 -5.50
CA ALA A 58 21.16 18.20 -5.27
C ALA A 58 21.90 16.93 -5.72
N GLN A 59 21.37 15.74 -5.40
CA GLN A 59 21.96 14.48 -5.89
C GLN A 59 21.92 14.39 -7.42
N ILE A 60 20.82 14.81 -8.05
CA ILE A 60 20.73 14.89 -9.51
C ILE A 60 21.78 15.86 -10.07
N SER A 61 22.01 17.00 -9.42
CA SER A 61 23.08 17.93 -9.78
C SER A 61 24.45 17.26 -9.73
N ASP A 62 24.75 16.51 -8.66
CA ASP A 62 26.01 15.78 -8.52
C ASP A 62 26.19 14.71 -9.60
N PHE A 63 25.12 14.01 -9.99
CA PHE A 63 25.17 12.96 -11.02
C PHE A 63 25.27 13.49 -12.45
N THR A 64 24.61 14.61 -12.75
CA THR A 64 24.50 15.15 -14.11
C THR A 64 25.51 16.24 -14.42
N GLY A 65 26.08 16.88 -13.39
CA GLY A 65 26.88 18.09 -13.51
C GLY A 65 26.07 19.37 -13.77
N ARG A 66 24.73 19.28 -13.88
CA ARG A 66 23.84 20.45 -14.04
C ARG A 66 23.61 21.12 -12.70
N GLN A 67 23.72 22.44 -12.63
CA GLN A 67 23.33 23.20 -11.44
C GLN A 67 21.81 23.33 -11.37
N LEU A 68 21.15 22.56 -10.51
CA LEU A 68 19.69 22.64 -10.31
C LEU A 68 19.30 23.54 -9.13
N LEU A 69 20.27 23.89 -8.29
CA LEU A 69 20.06 24.71 -7.09
C LEU A 69 20.89 25.99 -7.14
N THR A 70 20.33 27.08 -6.61
CA THR A 70 21.06 28.33 -6.37
C THR A 70 22.06 28.17 -5.21
N PRO A 71 23.02 29.08 -5.03
CA PRO A 71 23.93 29.07 -3.86
C PRO A 71 23.20 29.09 -2.51
N GLU A 72 21.97 29.60 -2.47
CA GLU A 72 21.09 29.65 -1.30
C GLU A 72 20.28 28.36 -1.09
N GLY A 73 20.47 27.34 -1.95
CA GLY A 73 19.79 26.04 -1.85
C GLY A 73 18.36 26.02 -2.38
N GLN A 74 17.95 27.01 -3.17
CA GLN A 74 16.62 27.05 -3.81
C GLN A 74 16.67 26.43 -5.20
N LEU A 75 15.54 25.95 -5.73
CA LEU A 75 15.49 25.49 -7.13
C LEU A 75 15.84 26.64 -8.08
N LEU A 76 16.81 26.41 -8.95
CA LEU A 76 17.16 27.34 -10.02
C LEU A 76 16.08 27.29 -11.10
N MET A 77 15.25 28.33 -11.19
CA MET A 77 14.15 28.44 -12.15
C MET A 77 14.05 29.88 -12.70
N PRO A 78 13.91 30.10 -14.02
CA PRO A 78 13.79 29.10 -15.09
C PRO A 78 15.14 28.46 -15.47
N GLN A 79 15.08 27.47 -16.37
CA GLN A 79 16.27 26.86 -16.97
C GLN A 79 17.11 27.91 -17.73
N THR A 80 18.44 27.86 -17.58
CA THR A 80 19.40 28.71 -18.27
C THR A 80 19.77 28.15 -19.65
N ASN A 81 20.50 28.93 -20.45
CA ASN A 81 20.99 28.46 -21.76
C ASN A 81 22.06 27.36 -21.64
N GLU A 82 22.70 27.24 -20.48
CA GLU A 82 23.70 26.20 -20.17
C GLU A 82 23.03 24.91 -19.68
N GLN A 83 21.69 24.82 -19.81
CA GLN A 83 20.84 23.75 -19.31
C GLN A 83 20.80 23.64 -17.78
N ASP A 84 21.36 24.58 -17.03
CA ASP A 84 21.18 24.63 -15.58
C ASP A 84 19.75 25.00 -15.20
N GLY A 85 19.29 24.52 -14.05
CA GLY A 85 17.95 24.76 -13.55
C GLY A 85 16.84 24.01 -14.31
N VAL A 86 15.60 24.30 -13.92
CA VAL A 86 14.39 23.71 -14.50
C VAL A 86 13.35 24.78 -14.81
N ASN A 87 12.49 24.51 -15.80
CA ASN A 87 11.39 25.41 -16.15
C ASN A 87 10.13 25.15 -15.34
N GLN A 88 9.91 23.90 -14.91
CA GLN A 88 8.73 23.47 -14.18
C GLN A 88 9.09 22.43 -13.12
N ILE A 89 8.29 22.39 -12.06
CA ILE A 89 8.20 21.27 -11.15
C ILE A 89 6.75 20.77 -11.13
N VAL A 90 6.56 19.45 -11.11
CA VAL A 90 5.26 18.82 -10.87
C VAL A 90 5.38 17.84 -9.72
N VAL A 91 4.38 17.84 -8.84
CA VAL A 91 4.41 17.06 -7.60
C VAL A 91 3.20 16.15 -7.51
N THR A 92 3.47 14.88 -7.21
CA THR A 92 2.49 13.86 -6.84
C THR A 92 2.76 13.36 -5.43
N THR A 93 1.74 12.88 -4.72
CA THR A 93 1.93 12.42 -3.34
C THR A 93 1.03 11.26 -2.92
N SER A 94 1.57 10.38 -2.08
CA SER A 94 0.82 9.39 -1.28
C SER A 94 1.00 9.63 0.24
N ALA A 95 1.68 10.72 0.62
CA ALA A 95 2.13 11.01 1.98
C ALA A 95 1.13 11.82 2.82
N THR A 96 -0.13 11.90 2.40
CA THR A 96 -1.17 12.75 3.03
C THR A 96 -2.05 12.01 4.05
N GLY A 97 -1.69 10.75 4.34
CA GLY A 97 -2.46 9.88 5.23
C GLY A 97 -3.74 9.37 4.56
N THR A 98 -4.67 8.87 5.37
CA THR A 98 -5.94 8.33 4.90
C THR A 98 -7.11 9.25 5.27
N LEU A 99 -8.19 9.17 4.51
CA LEU A 99 -9.49 9.73 4.87
C LEU A 99 -10.25 8.68 5.68
N SER A 100 -10.54 8.96 6.95
CA SER A 100 -11.27 8.01 7.79
C SER A 100 -12.77 8.01 7.45
N LEU A 101 -13.30 6.82 7.15
CA LEU A 101 -14.63 6.63 6.57
C LEU A 101 -15.48 5.70 7.42
N VAL A 102 -16.74 6.06 7.59
CA VAL A 102 -17.81 5.13 7.99
C VAL A 102 -18.79 4.93 6.84
N ILE A 103 -19.19 3.69 6.60
CA ILE A 103 -20.26 3.35 5.66
C ILE A 103 -21.53 3.05 6.44
N ALA A 104 -22.60 3.80 6.18
CA ALA A 104 -23.93 3.56 6.73
C ALA A 104 -24.85 3.05 5.60
N ALA A 105 -25.30 1.80 5.69
CA ALA A 105 -26.04 1.15 4.61
C ALA A 105 -27.33 0.46 5.07
N ILE A 106 -28.26 0.19 4.15
CA ILE A 106 -29.49 -0.56 4.49
C ILE A 106 -29.19 -2.04 4.67
N ALA A 107 -28.39 -2.63 3.79
CA ALA A 107 -28.09 -4.06 3.78
C ALA A 107 -26.58 -4.31 3.55
N SER A 108 -26.04 -5.33 4.22
CA SER A 108 -24.62 -5.71 4.15
C SER A 108 -24.21 -6.14 2.73
N ASP A 109 -24.94 -7.08 2.16
CA ASP A 109 -24.45 -7.85 1.01
C ASP A 109 -24.53 -7.09 -0.32
N VAL A 110 -25.32 -6.02 -0.36
CA VAL A 110 -25.60 -5.25 -1.58
C VAL A 110 -25.16 -3.80 -1.44
N SER A 111 -25.83 -3.03 -0.56
CA SER A 111 -25.60 -1.60 -0.44
C SER A 111 -24.25 -1.29 0.21
N ALA A 112 -23.91 -1.96 1.31
CA ALA A 112 -22.64 -1.75 1.97
C ALA A 112 -21.47 -2.21 1.11
N ARG A 113 -21.59 -3.37 0.46
CA ARG A 113 -20.56 -3.89 -0.45
C ARG A 113 -20.29 -2.95 -1.64
N SER A 114 -21.33 -2.40 -2.28
CA SER A 114 -21.14 -1.42 -3.37
C SER A 114 -20.52 -0.11 -2.88
N ALA A 115 -20.90 0.36 -1.69
CA ALA A 115 -20.27 1.52 -1.05
C ALA A 115 -18.78 1.27 -0.71
N LEU A 116 -18.45 0.06 -0.27
CA LEU A 116 -17.07 -0.36 0.01
C LEU A 116 -16.23 -0.42 -1.28
N HIS A 117 -16.78 -0.93 -2.37
CA HIS A 117 -16.11 -0.91 -3.69
C HIS A 117 -15.88 0.52 -4.18
N ALA A 118 -16.86 1.41 -4.00
CA ALA A 118 -16.68 2.82 -4.32
C ALA A 118 -15.61 3.50 -3.44
N SER A 119 -15.48 3.12 -2.15
CA SER A 119 -14.48 3.72 -1.26
C SER A 119 -13.03 3.35 -1.56
N ARG A 120 -12.82 2.27 -2.31
CA ARG A 120 -11.49 1.77 -2.71
C ARG A 120 -10.87 2.52 -3.91
N SER A 121 -11.36 3.73 -4.23
CA SER A 121 -10.76 4.61 -5.25
C SER A 121 -9.82 5.68 -4.69
N ILE A 122 -9.73 5.82 -3.36
CA ILE A 122 -8.93 6.82 -2.65
C ILE A 122 -8.20 6.21 -1.46
N TYR A 123 -7.22 6.92 -0.89
CA TYR A 123 -6.57 6.51 0.36
C TYR A 123 -7.56 6.67 1.52
N SER A 124 -8.34 5.61 1.79
CA SER A 124 -9.34 5.59 2.86
C SER A 124 -8.98 4.59 3.95
N ALA A 125 -9.40 4.90 5.18
CA ALA A 125 -9.38 3.99 6.32
C ALA A 125 -10.84 3.73 6.73
N LEU A 126 -11.34 2.55 6.42
CA LEU A 126 -12.70 2.15 6.82
C LEU A 126 -12.71 1.83 8.31
N LEU A 127 -13.32 2.70 9.10
CA LEU A 127 -13.43 2.52 10.55
C LEU A 127 -14.55 1.53 10.90
N GLN A 128 -15.69 1.63 10.21
CA GLN A 128 -16.83 0.76 10.46
C GLN A 128 -17.81 0.75 9.28
N VAL A 129 -18.48 -0.38 9.11
CA VAL A 129 -19.72 -0.52 8.33
C VAL A 129 -20.89 -0.69 9.30
N VAL A 130 -21.92 0.14 9.14
CA VAL A 130 -23.16 0.09 9.93
C VAL A 130 -24.30 -0.24 8.99
N THR A 131 -25.00 -1.35 9.22
CA THR A 131 -26.13 -1.74 8.38
C THR A 131 -27.44 -1.85 9.17
N LEU A 132 -28.59 -1.59 8.54
CA LEU A 132 -29.89 -1.68 9.25
C LEU A 132 -30.37 -3.13 9.47
N ASP A 133 -29.96 -4.07 8.62
CA ASP A 133 -30.27 -5.50 8.76
C ASP A 133 -29.56 -6.14 9.97
N ASP A 134 -28.42 -5.61 10.41
CA ASP A 134 -27.78 -5.98 11.69
C ASP A 134 -28.71 -5.78 12.90
N ALA A 135 -29.69 -4.87 12.79
CA ALA A 135 -30.66 -4.63 13.86
C ALA A 135 -31.67 -5.79 14.00
N VAL A 136 -31.92 -6.55 12.93
CA VAL A 136 -32.97 -7.59 12.87
C VAL A 136 -32.51 -8.90 13.54
N GLY A 137 -31.21 -9.15 13.61
CA GLY A 137 -30.62 -10.36 14.22
C GLY A 137 -30.29 -10.25 15.72
N GLN A 138 -30.58 -9.12 16.37
CA GLN A 138 -30.25 -8.91 17.79
C GLN A 138 -31.44 -9.30 18.69
N PRO A 139 -31.21 -10.02 19.81
CA PRO A 139 -32.28 -10.37 20.73
C PRO A 139 -32.99 -9.11 21.26
N LEU A 140 -34.31 -9.21 21.44
CA LEU A 140 -35.12 -8.16 22.07
C LEU A 140 -34.55 -7.85 23.46
N VAL A 141 -33.93 -6.68 23.54
CA VAL A 141 -33.20 -6.19 24.70
C VAL A 141 -34.16 -5.98 25.89
N GLY A 142 -33.76 -6.43 27.08
CA GLY A 142 -34.48 -6.16 28.33
C GLY A 142 -34.41 -4.68 28.73
N PRO A 143 -35.23 -4.20 29.69
CA PRO A 143 -35.37 -2.76 30.01
C PRO A 143 -34.10 -2.04 30.54
N ALA A 144 -32.98 -2.75 30.69
CA ALA A 144 -31.71 -2.23 31.20
C ALA A 144 -30.56 -2.23 30.18
N GLU A 145 -30.72 -2.79 28.97
CA GLU A 145 -29.67 -2.73 27.94
C GLU A 145 -30.02 -1.73 26.83
N ARG A 146 -28.98 -1.17 26.20
CA ARG A 146 -29.08 -0.06 25.23
C ARG A 146 -29.77 -0.51 23.94
N SER A 147 -30.59 0.36 23.35
CA SER A 147 -31.19 0.10 22.04
C SER A 147 -30.12 -0.07 20.96
N TRP A 148 -30.42 -0.79 19.87
CA TRP A 148 -29.48 -0.93 18.75
C TRP A 148 -29.04 0.44 18.21
N ILE A 149 -29.98 1.40 18.12
CA ILE A 149 -29.70 2.77 17.69
C ILE A 149 -28.74 3.48 18.63
N GLU A 150 -28.97 3.38 19.95
CA GLU A 150 -28.06 3.96 20.95
C GLU A 150 -26.64 3.41 20.81
N ARG A 151 -26.50 2.09 20.60
CA ARG A 151 -25.19 1.45 20.38
C ARG A 151 -24.49 1.99 19.12
N GLN A 152 -25.21 2.18 18.03
CA GLN A 152 -24.60 2.73 16.81
C GLN A 152 -24.26 4.21 16.96
N VAL A 153 -25.10 5.02 17.61
CA VAL A 153 -24.81 6.43 17.88
C VAL A 153 -23.57 6.56 18.77
N GLU A 154 -23.48 5.79 19.84
CA GLU A 154 -22.32 5.79 20.74
C GLU A 154 -21.04 5.37 20.01
N ARG A 155 -21.10 4.33 19.17
CA ARG A 155 -19.96 3.91 18.33
C ARG A 155 -19.51 5.01 17.39
N LEU A 156 -20.43 5.61 16.63
CA LEU A 156 -20.13 6.69 15.69
C LEU A 156 -19.52 7.92 16.40
N LEU A 157 -20.02 8.25 17.60
CA LEU A 157 -19.45 9.31 18.43
C LEU A 157 -18.04 8.96 18.93
N SER A 158 -17.74 7.69 19.19
CA SER A 158 -16.41 7.25 19.62
C SER A 158 -15.39 7.20 18.48
N LEU A 159 -15.81 6.95 17.24
CA LEU A 159 -14.93 6.77 16.08
C LEU A 159 -14.48 8.09 15.44
N GLN A 160 -15.27 9.16 15.54
CA GLN A 160 -14.97 10.49 14.97
C GLN A 160 -14.45 10.45 13.51
N PRO A 161 -15.18 9.85 12.55
CA PRO A 161 -14.71 9.76 11.16
C PRO A 161 -14.61 11.14 10.48
N ASP A 162 -13.73 11.26 9.48
CA ASP A 162 -13.67 12.43 8.59
C ASP A 162 -14.90 12.49 7.67
N LEU A 163 -15.44 11.33 7.27
CA LEU A 163 -16.53 11.20 6.30
C LEU A 163 -17.52 10.08 6.67
N VAL A 164 -18.81 10.30 6.38
CA VAL A 164 -19.82 9.23 6.37
C VAL A 164 -20.41 9.05 4.96
N LEU A 165 -20.39 7.82 4.45
CA LEU A 165 -21.04 7.44 3.19
C LEU A 165 -22.36 6.71 3.50
N ILE A 166 -23.48 7.32 3.15
CA ILE A 166 -24.81 6.72 3.25
C ILE A 166 -25.16 6.08 1.91
N ALA A 167 -25.33 4.76 1.89
CA ALA A 167 -25.75 4.00 0.72
C ALA A 167 -27.02 3.21 1.00
N GLY A 168 -27.94 3.07 0.05
CA GLY A 168 -29.07 2.18 0.28
C GLY A 168 -30.32 2.39 -0.55
N GLY A 169 -31.01 1.26 -0.74
CA GLY A 169 -32.23 1.17 -1.51
C GLY A 169 -31.94 1.13 -3.00
N LEU A 170 -32.66 0.28 -3.71
CA LEU A 170 -32.76 0.36 -5.17
C LEU A 170 -33.58 1.60 -5.53
N ASP A 171 -33.43 2.08 -6.76
CA ASP A 171 -34.28 3.17 -7.24
C ASP A 171 -35.74 2.70 -7.26
N GLY A 172 -36.58 3.41 -6.48
CA GLY A 172 -37.99 3.07 -6.26
C GLY A 172 -38.33 2.45 -4.90
N GLY A 173 -37.37 2.25 -3.99
CA GLY A 173 -37.65 1.59 -2.70
C GLY A 173 -36.84 2.07 -1.49
N ALA A 174 -37.23 1.59 -0.31
CA ALA A 174 -36.54 1.74 0.98
C ALA A 174 -36.36 3.17 1.55
N VAL A 175 -37.18 4.13 1.10
CA VAL A 175 -37.14 5.54 1.58
C VAL A 175 -37.18 5.65 3.11
N GLY A 176 -38.08 4.92 3.77
CA GLY A 176 -38.21 4.98 5.24
C GLY A 176 -36.96 4.46 5.98
N ALA A 177 -36.27 3.47 5.42
CA ALA A 177 -35.05 2.92 5.99
C ALA A 177 -33.87 3.90 5.82
N VAL A 178 -33.70 4.46 4.63
CA VAL A 178 -32.69 5.51 4.38
C VAL A 178 -32.90 6.73 5.28
N LYS A 179 -34.15 7.19 5.43
CA LYS A 179 -34.48 8.31 6.32
C LYS A 179 -34.04 8.05 7.77
N ARG A 180 -34.21 6.81 8.26
CA ARG A 180 -33.73 6.42 9.60
C ARG A 180 -32.21 6.49 9.69
N LEU A 181 -31.49 5.97 8.71
CA LEU A 181 -30.02 6.07 8.66
C LEU A 181 -29.55 7.52 8.65
N ALA A 182 -30.14 8.37 7.81
CA ALA A 182 -29.81 9.79 7.76
C ALA A 182 -30.02 10.49 9.11
N HIS A 183 -31.06 10.12 9.85
CA HIS A 183 -31.28 10.67 11.20
C HIS A 183 -30.18 10.21 12.17
N ILE A 184 -29.81 8.92 12.16
CA ILE A 184 -28.73 8.38 13.01
C ILE A 184 -27.41 9.11 12.71
N VAL A 185 -27.06 9.25 11.43
CA VAL A 185 -25.85 9.97 11.01
C VAL A 185 -25.93 11.44 11.44
N GLY A 186 -27.07 12.10 11.24
CA GLY A 186 -27.29 13.49 11.63
C GLY A 186 -27.18 13.75 13.13
N LEU A 187 -27.41 12.76 14.00
CA LEU A 187 -27.18 12.88 15.44
C LEU A 187 -25.67 12.90 15.80
N THR A 188 -24.82 12.41 14.90
CA THR A 188 -23.37 12.27 15.14
C THR A 188 -22.52 13.19 14.27
N ALA A 189 -23.12 13.85 13.28
CA ALA A 189 -22.42 14.68 12.28
C ALA A 189 -21.95 16.05 12.80
N VAL A 190 -22.42 16.46 13.98
CA VAL A 190 -21.99 17.68 14.66
C VAL A 190 -21.10 17.30 15.83
N SER A 191 -19.86 17.77 15.82
CA SER A 191 -18.93 17.66 16.94
C SER A 191 -18.63 19.05 17.52
N THR A 192 -18.73 19.20 18.84
CA THR A 192 -18.24 20.39 19.54
C THR A 192 -16.76 20.21 19.88
N GLY A 193 -15.88 21.04 19.32
CA GLY A 193 -14.49 21.10 19.73
C GLY A 193 -14.33 21.76 21.10
N VAL A 194 -13.26 21.39 21.82
CA VAL A 194 -12.78 22.14 23.01
C VAL A 194 -11.36 22.56 22.67
N THR A 195 -11.04 23.86 22.79
CA THR A 195 -9.68 24.34 22.54
C THR A 195 -8.74 23.87 23.65
N THR A 196 -7.44 23.80 23.35
CA THR A 196 -6.39 23.47 24.33
C THR A 196 -6.29 24.46 25.51
N SER A 197 -6.96 25.61 25.45
CA SER A 197 -7.07 26.59 26.54
C SER A 197 -8.28 26.38 27.47
N GLY A 198 -9.10 25.34 27.25
CA GLY A 198 -10.29 25.07 28.07
C GLY A 198 -11.44 26.05 27.84
N GLU A 199 -11.34 26.93 26.84
CA GLU A 199 -12.42 27.79 26.40
C GLU A 199 -13.32 27.01 25.42
N GLN A 200 -14.61 26.95 25.69
CA GLN A 200 -15.58 26.40 24.74
C GLN A 200 -15.76 27.39 23.58
N GLN A 201 -14.90 27.31 22.56
CA GLN A 201 -15.29 27.82 21.25
C GLN A 201 -16.21 26.79 20.59
N GLN A 202 -17.48 27.16 20.43
CA GLN A 202 -18.47 26.44 19.63
C GLN A 202 -18.13 26.54 18.13
N GLU A 203 -16.98 26.05 17.69
CA GLU A 203 -16.79 25.77 16.28
C GLU A 203 -17.59 24.50 15.95
N LEU A 204 -18.81 24.70 15.45
CA LEU A 204 -19.65 23.66 14.87
C LEU A 204 -18.97 23.13 13.61
N LYS A 205 -18.08 22.15 13.77
CA LYS A 205 -17.49 21.45 12.63
C LYS A 205 -18.54 20.48 12.06
N THR A 206 -19.17 20.87 10.96
CA THR A 206 -20.09 20.00 10.23
C THR A 206 -19.31 18.93 9.47
N ARG A 207 -19.62 17.66 9.72
CA ARG A 207 -18.98 16.55 9.01
C ARG A 207 -19.52 16.44 7.56
N PRO A 208 -18.65 16.19 6.57
CA PRO A 208 -19.08 15.83 5.22
C PRO A 208 -19.82 14.47 5.20
N VAL A 209 -20.93 14.41 4.46
CA VAL A 209 -21.72 13.20 4.26
C VAL A 209 -21.99 13.02 2.78
N ILE A 210 -21.63 11.87 2.22
CA ILE A 210 -22.04 11.50 0.85
C ILE A 210 -23.32 10.68 0.95
N TYR A 211 -24.35 11.08 0.21
CA TYR A 211 -25.53 10.27 0.00
C TYR A 211 -25.54 9.68 -1.41
N ALA A 212 -25.44 8.35 -1.48
CA ALA A 212 -25.39 7.56 -2.71
C ALA A 212 -26.44 6.44 -2.70
N GLY A 213 -27.65 6.76 -2.20
CA GLY A 213 -28.78 5.83 -2.17
C GLY A 213 -29.88 6.18 -3.18
N ASN A 214 -31.03 5.53 -3.02
CA ASN A 214 -32.18 5.69 -3.93
C ASN A 214 -32.59 7.15 -4.15
N GLN A 215 -32.97 7.47 -5.39
CA GLN A 215 -33.33 8.85 -5.77
C GLN A 215 -34.56 9.38 -5.02
N ALA A 216 -35.54 8.51 -4.70
CA ALA A 216 -36.80 8.89 -4.05
C ALA A 216 -36.63 9.38 -2.60
N ALA A 217 -35.50 9.07 -1.94
CA ALA A 217 -35.21 9.48 -0.57
C ALA A 217 -34.36 10.75 -0.46
N ARG A 218 -33.91 11.34 -1.60
CA ARG A 218 -33.00 12.50 -1.62
C ARG A 218 -33.52 13.67 -0.78
N GLU A 219 -34.79 14.05 -0.96
CA GLU A 219 -35.39 15.17 -0.22
C GLU A 219 -35.44 14.92 1.29
N GLN A 220 -35.81 13.69 1.71
CA GLN A 220 -35.92 13.33 3.11
C GLN A 220 -34.55 13.22 3.79
N VAL A 221 -33.52 12.80 3.06
CA VAL A 221 -32.14 12.79 3.55
C VAL A 221 -31.62 14.21 3.70
N SER A 222 -31.82 15.07 2.70
CA SER A 222 -31.46 16.49 2.78
C SER A 222 -32.13 17.16 3.97
N ALA A 223 -33.42 16.94 4.19
CA ALA A 223 -34.14 17.49 5.33
C ALA A 223 -33.63 16.94 6.68
N ALA A 224 -33.18 15.68 6.75
CA ALA A 224 -32.68 15.07 7.97
C ALA A 224 -31.26 15.55 8.35
N LEU A 225 -30.46 15.96 7.35
CA LEU A 225 -29.06 16.38 7.51
C LEU A 225 -28.85 17.88 7.40
N GLN A 226 -29.90 18.64 7.05
CA GLN A 226 -29.87 20.10 6.96
C GLN A 226 -29.32 20.72 8.25
N GLU A 227 -28.38 21.65 8.12
CA GLU A 227 -27.68 22.35 9.22
C GLU A 227 -26.85 21.45 10.15
N ARG A 228 -26.81 20.13 9.92
CA ARG A 228 -26.06 19.16 10.74
C ARG A 228 -24.85 18.57 10.03
N ALA A 229 -24.83 18.58 8.71
CA ALA A 229 -23.77 18.00 7.89
C ALA A 229 -23.56 18.77 6.58
N GLU A 230 -22.36 18.66 6.01
CA GLU A 230 -22.09 19.09 4.64
C GLU A 230 -22.47 17.95 3.69
N LEU A 231 -23.69 18.00 3.15
CA LEU A 231 -24.25 16.92 2.34
C LEU A 231 -23.85 17.03 0.86
N VAL A 232 -23.26 15.95 0.32
CA VAL A 232 -23.01 15.74 -1.10
C VAL A 232 -23.93 14.63 -1.60
N VAL A 233 -24.84 14.95 -2.52
CA VAL A 233 -25.75 13.96 -3.12
C VAL A 233 -25.20 13.51 -4.46
N VAL A 234 -25.06 12.20 -4.65
CA VAL A 234 -24.63 11.58 -5.91
C VAL A 234 -25.68 10.60 -6.42
N ASP A 235 -25.41 10.00 -7.58
CA ASP A 235 -26.22 8.91 -8.08
C ASP A 235 -26.03 7.63 -7.26
N ASN A 236 -27.08 6.82 -7.24
CA ASN A 236 -27.15 5.62 -6.41
C ASN A 236 -26.04 4.64 -6.79
N VAL A 237 -25.28 4.14 -5.81
CA VAL A 237 -24.23 3.11 -6.05
C VAL A 237 -24.80 1.81 -6.61
N ARG A 238 -26.09 1.55 -6.36
CA ARG A 238 -26.79 0.34 -6.79
C ARG A 238 -28.23 0.66 -7.21
N PRO A 239 -28.45 1.26 -8.40
CA PRO A 239 -29.79 1.61 -8.88
C PRO A 239 -30.71 0.40 -8.99
N THR A 240 -30.18 -0.75 -9.45
CA THR A 240 -30.91 -2.03 -9.58
C THR A 240 -30.12 -3.18 -8.95
N LEU A 241 -30.77 -4.33 -8.71
CA LEU A 241 -30.08 -5.50 -8.12
C LEU A 241 -28.90 -5.99 -8.95
N THR A 242 -28.92 -5.82 -10.26
CA THR A 242 -27.89 -6.35 -11.17
C THR A 242 -26.88 -5.29 -11.60
N GLN A 243 -27.20 -4.00 -11.48
CA GLN A 243 -26.36 -2.91 -11.97
C GLN A 243 -25.75 -2.11 -10.81
N ALA A 244 -24.42 -2.07 -10.75
CA ALA A 244 -23.68 -1.12 -9.93
C ALA A 244 -23.36 0.16 -10.71
N ASN A 245 -23.32 1.30 -10.04
CA ASN A 245 -22.93 2.60 -10.58
C ASN A 245 -21.99 3.31 -9.61
N LEU A 246 -20.72 2.90 -9.58
CA LEU A 246 -19.77 3.31 -8.53
C LEU A 246 -19.10 4.65 -8.80
N ASP A 247 -18.95 5.02 -10.08
CA ASP A 247 -18.12 6.15 -10.50
C ASP A 247 -18.56 7.51 -9.93
N PRO A 248 -19.86 7.85 -9.85
CA PRO A 248 -20.29 9.11 -9.22
C PRO A 248 -19.84 9.22 -7.75
N THR A 249 -19.87 8.11 -7.01
CA THR A 249 -19.41 8.08 -5.61
C THR A 249 -17.88 8.15 -5.54
N ARG A 250 -17.16 7.45 -6.42
CA ARG A 250 -15.70 7.50 -6.51
C ARG A 250 -15.19 8.92 -6.79
N GLN A 251 -15.86 9.64 -7.70
CA GLN A 251 -15.52 11.02 -8.02
C GLN A 251 -15.73 11.93 -6.81
N ALA A 252 -16.88 11.86 -6.14
CA ALA A 252 -17.14 12.65 -4.95
C ALA A 252 -16.14 12.36 -3.81
N LEU A 253 -15.73 11.10 -3.64
CA LEU A 253 -14.69 10.71 -2.70
C LEU A 253 -13.32 11.31 -3.07
N ALA A 254 -12.94 11.29 -4.34
CA ALA A 254 -11.69 11.89 -4.81
C ALA A 254 -11.66 13.40 -4.58
N GLU A 255 -12.74 14.11 -4.92
CA GLU A 255 -12.88 15.56 -4.70
C GLU A 255 -12.80 15.91 -3.21
N LEU A 256 -13.44 15.12 -2.34
CA LEU A 256 -13.32 15.28 -0.88
C LEU A 256 -11.90 15.03 -0.38
N TYR A 257 -11.22 14.00 -0.87
CA TYR A 257 -9.84 13.72 -0.51
C TYR A 257 -8.91 14.88 -0.90
N GLU A 258 -9.05 15.41 -2.12
CA GLU A 258 -8.28 16.56 -2.59
C GLU A 258 -8.52 17.80 -1.72
N ARG A 259 -9.75 18.02 -1.28
CA ARG A 259 -10.12 19.17 -0.44
C ARG A 259 -9.64 19.04 1.00
N LEU A 260 -9.71 17.84 1.58
CA LEU A 260 -9.51 17.61 3.02
C LEU A 260 -8.12 17.08 3.39
N ASN A 261 -7.51 16.25 2.53
CA ASN A 261 -6.25 15.56 2.82
C ASN A 261 -5.04 16.20 2.12
N LEU A 262 -5.14 16.58 0.84
CA LEU A 262 -3.99 17.18 0.14
C LEU A 262 -3.44 18.45 0.82
N PRO A 263 -4.25 19.35 1.41
CA PRO A 263 -3.71 20.50 2.15
C PRO A 263 -2.95 20.12 3.42
N ARG A 264 -3.06 18.89 3.90
CA ARG A 264 -2.32 18.37 5.07
C ARG A 264 -0.87 17.99 4.71
N LEU A 265 -0.50 17.94 3.43
CA LEU A 265 0.87 17.65 3.03
C LEU A 265 1.82 18.71 3.63
N ALA A 266 2.82 18.24 4.36
CA ALA A 266 3.80 19.09 4.99
C ALA A 266 4.59 19.90 3.92
N GLY A 267 4.61 21.23 4.04
CA GLY A 267 5.24 22.11 3.03
C GLY A 267 4.42 22.38 1.76
N VAL A 268 3.14 22.01 1.71
CA VAL A 268 2.28 22.16 0.51
C VAL A 268 2.21 23.59 -0.02
N GLY A 269 2.28 24.61 0.85
CA GLY A 269 2.25 26.01 0.45
C GLY A 269 3.38 26.36 -0.51
N ASN A 270 4.62 25.96 -0.16
CA ASN A 270 5.80 26.17 -1.01
C ASN A 270 5.70 25.39 -2.32
N LEU A 271 5.19 24.15 -2.27
CA LEU A 271 5.03 23.33 -3.47
C LEU A 271 4.03 23.94 -4.45
N ARG A 272 2.90 24.47 -3.94
CA ARG A 272 1.91 25.17 -4.75
C ARG A 272 2.44 26.47 -5.36
N SER A 273 3.37 27.16 -4.71
CA SER A 273 3.99 28.36 -5.30
C SER A 273 5.01 28.05 -6.39
N LEU A 274 5.64 26.86 -6.35
CA LEU A 274 6.65 26.44 -7.32
C LEU A 274 6.06 25.73 -8.54
N SER A 275 4.98 24.96 -8.36
CA SER A 275 4.35 24.18 -9.43
C SER A 275 3.22 24.94 -10.12
N ARG A 276 3.17 24.88 -11.46
CA ARG A 276 2.02 25.37 -12.25
C ARG A 276 0.89 24.35 -12.37
N ALA A 277 1.20 23.07 -12.18
CA ALA A 277 0.21 22.00 -12.20
C ALA A 277 -0.38 21.80 -10.80
N PRO A 278 -1.65 21.40 -10.68
CA PRO A 278 -2.21 21.02 -9.40
C PRO A 278 -1.49 19.79 -8.84
N LEU A 279 -1.32 19.74 -7.52
CA LEU A 279 -0.85 18.53 -6.84
C LEU A 279 -1.88 17.42 -7.05
N ARG A 280 -1.39 16.22 -7.37
CA ARG A 280 -2.22 15.02 -7.54
C ARG A 280 -1.77 13.92 -6.59
N THR A 281 -2.65 12.97 -6.36
CA THR A 281 -2.28 11.75 -5.64
C THR A 281 -1.61 10.74 -6.55
N VAL A 282 -0.73 9.90 -6.00
CA VAL A 282 -0.10 8.80 -6.75
C VAL A 282 -1.17 7.87 -7.36
N CYS A 283 -2.23 7.54 -6.62
CA CYS A 283 -3.26 6.62 -7.09
C CYS A 283 -4.10 7.19 -8.25
N GLN A 284 -4.38 8.50 -8.27
CA GLN A 284 -5.04 9.15 -9.39
C GLN A 284 -4.19 9.06 -10.67
N VAL A 285 -2.89 9.27 -10.52
CA VAL A 285 -1.94 9.22 -11.64
C VAL A 285 -1.77 7.78 -12.15
N GLN A 286 -1.61 6.81 -11.27
CA GLN A 286 -1.56 5.39 -11.64
C GLN A 286 -2.85 4.93 -12.34
N GLY A 287 -4.02 5.30 -11.82
CA GLY A 287 -5.30 4.98 -12.45
C GLY A 287 -5.45 5.60 -13.83
N MET A 288 -5.04 6.86 -14.00
CA MET A 288 -4.99 7.53 -15.30
C MET A 288 -4.08 6.80 -16.29
N MET A 289 -2.86 6.47 -15.89
CA MET A 289 -1.88 5.80 -16.75
C MET A 289 -2.29 4.38 -17.11
N THR A 290 -2.89 3.64 -16.18
CA THR A 290 -3.40 2.28 -16.43
C THR A 290 -4.48 2.29 -17.51
N ARG A 291 -5.44 3.23 -17.41
CA ARG A 291 -6.48 3.42 -18.44
C ARG A 291 -5.89 3.84 -19.78
N PHE A 292 -4.97 4.80 -19.76
CA PHE A 292 -4.29 5.29 -20.95
C PHE A 292 -3.58 4.14 -21.70
N LEU A 293 -2.82 3.32 -20.98
CA LEU A 293 -2.13 2.16 -21.55
C LEU A 293 -3.10 1.14 -22.14
N ALA A 294 -4.19 0.82 -21.43
CA ALA A 294 -5.19 -0.12 -21.93
C ALA A 294 -5.86 0.36 -23.23
N GLU A 295 -6.30 1.62 -23.27
CA GLU A 295 -6.93 2.20 -24.48
C GLU A 295 -5.94 2.30 -25.64
N ARG A 296 -4.70 2.76 -25.38
CA ARG A 296 -3.68 2.97 -26.41
C ARG A 296 -3.18 1.67 -27.03
N THR A 297 -3.03 0.63 -26.22
CA THR A 297 -2.45 -0.65 -26.66
C THR A 297 -3.51 -1.67 -27.05
N GLY A 298 -4.78 -1.45 -26.67
CA GLY A 298 -5.86 -2.42 -26.80
C GLY A 298 -5.68 -3.64 -25.89
N ARG A 299 -4.80 -3.57 -24.88
CA ARG A 299 -4.46 -4.65 -23.95
C ARG A 299 -5.27 -4.56 -22.66
N ARG A 300 -5.31 -5.66 -21.91
CA ARG A 300 -5.90 -5.72 -20.57
C ARG A 300 -4.76 -5.59 -19.56
N VAL A 301 -4.68 -4.41 -18.95
CA VAL A 301 -3.59 -4.02 -18.07
C VAL A 301 -4.03 -4.17 -16.62
N LEU A 302 -3.27 -4.96 -15.86
CA LEU A 302 -3.31 -4.96 -14.41
C LEU A 302 -2.09 -4.22 -13.89
N LEU A 303 -2.29 -3.11 -13.20
CA LEU A 303 -1.26 -2.46 -12.41
C LEU A 303 -1.39 -2.88 -10.95
N VAL A 304 -0.26 -3.16 -10.30
CA VAL A 304 -0.20 -3.40 -8.86
C VAL A 304 0.93 -2.59 -8.21
N ASP A 305 0.69 -2.06 -7.02
CA ASP A 305 1.64 -1.28 -6.24
C ASP A 305 1.60 -1.71 -4.76
N ALA A 306 2.77 -2.08 -4.22
CA ALA A 306 2.96 -2.35 -2.80
C ALA A 306 3.79 -1.23 -2.14
N GLY A 307 3.09 -0.20 -1.66
CA GLY A 307 3.69 0.94 -0.97
C GLY A 307 3.95 0.68 0.52
N ALA A 308 4.60 1.65 1.17
CA ALA A 308 4.93 1.58 2.59
C ALA A 308 3.67 1.63 3.49
N SER A 309 2.70 2.48 3.16
CA SER A 309 1.47 2.68 3.94
C SER A 309 0.23 2.02 3.31
N ALA A 310 0.19 1.96 1.99
CA ALA A 310 -0.98 1.56 1.22
C ALA A 310 -0.55 0.70 0.02
N SER A 311 -1.48 -0.10 -0.47
CA SER A 311 -1.30 -0.97 -1.63
C SER A 311 -2.47 -0.78 -2.59
N ALA A 312 -2.19 -0.82 -3.89
CA ALA A 312 -3.15 -0.52 -4.93
C ALA A 312 -3.13 -1.58 -6.04
N ALA A 313 -4.30 -1.86 -6.60
CA ALA A 313 -4.45 -2.60 -7.84
C ALA A 313 -5.42 -1.86 -8.77
N PHE A 314 -5.06 -1.74 -10.04
CA PHE A 314 -5.90 -1.11 -11.05
C PHE A 314 -5.99 -2.06 -12.24
N TYR A 315 -7.21 -2.45 -12.59
CA TYR A 315 -7.46 -3.17 -13.82
C TYR A 315 -8.09 -2.22 -14.85
N ALA A 316 -7.56 -2.23 -16.05
CA ALA A 316 -8.14 -1.54 -17.19
C ALA A 316 -8.11 -2.40 -18.46
N ALA A 317 -9.17 -2.32 -19.23
CA ALA A 317 -9.27 -2.79 -20.60
C ALA A 317 -10.01 -1.70 -21.40
N PRO A 318 -10.02 -1.73 -22.75
CA PRO A 318 -10.80 -0.77 -23.52
C PRO A 318 -12.26 -0.67 -23.02
N GLY A 319 -12.65 0.50 -22.52
CA GLY A 319 -13.97 0.75 -21.93
C GLY A 319 -14.27 0.14 -20.55
N ARG A 320 -13.30 -0.51 -19.87
CA ARG A 320 -13.46 -1.09 -18.52
C ARG A 320 -12.37 -0.57 -17.58
N TYR A 321 -12.75 -0.14 -16.38
CA TYR A 321 -11.79 0.33 -15.38
C TYR A 321 -12.27 0.05 -13.96
N HIS A 322 -11.40 -0.56 -13.15
CA HIS A 322 -11.70 -0.96 -11.78
C HIS A 322 -10.48 -0.74 -10.88
N PRO A 323 -10.54 0.22 -9.94
CA PRO A 323 -9.51 0.41 -8.92
C PRO A 323 -9.83 -0.36 -7.63
N ALA A 324 -8.78 -0.81 -6.94
CA ALA A 324 -8.83 -1.29 -5.57
C ALA A 324 -7.62 -0.75 -4.80
N LEU A 325 -7.85 0.26 -3.96
CA LEU A 325 -6.86 0.88 -3.09
C LEU A 325 -7.17 0.56 -1.63
N LEU A 326 -6.20 -0.03 -0.93
CA LEU A 326 -6.26 -0.31 0.50
C LEU A 326 -5.32 0.65 1.24
N GLY A 327 -5.88 1.74 1.76
CA GLY A 327 -5.11 2.87 2.32
C GLY A 327 -4.30 2.57 3.59
N THR A 328 -4.58 1.46 4.26
CA THR A 328 -3.93 1.04 5.51
C THR A 328 -3.12 -0.24 5.38
N ILE A 329 -3.13 -0.88 4.20
CA ILE A 329 -2.40 -2.13 3.94
C ILE A 329 -1.14 -1.80 3.16
N GLY A 330 0.01 -1.91 3.81
CA GLY A 330 1.31 -1.56 3.24
C GLY A 330 2.43 -2.36 3.89
N THR A 331 3.62 -2.27 3.30
CA THR A 331 4.77 -3.10 3.67
C THR A 331 5.60 -2.56 4.84
N ALA A 332 5.26 -1.37 5.36
CA ALA A 332 5.94 -0.74 6.49
C ALA A 332 4.93 -0.19 7.51
N TYR A 333 4.34 0.98 7.25
CA TYR A 333 3.36 1.60 8.14
C TYR A 333 2.03 0.82 8.21
N GLY A 334 1.74 -0.01 7.20
CA GLY A 334 0.52 -0.82 7.13
C GLY A 334 0.65 -2.25 7.67
N ILE A 335 1.79 -2.65 8.23
CA ILE A 335 2.03 -4.02 8.71
C ILE A 335 0.99 -4.45 9.75
N SER A 336 0.64 -3.57 10.68
CA SER A 336 -0.34 -3.89 11.74
C SER A 336 -1.73 -4.20 11.19
N SER A 337 -2.20 -3.42 10.21
CA SER A 337 -3.48 -3.64 9.56
C SER A 337 -3.46 -4.92 8.72
N LEU A 338 -2.35 -5.19 8.02
CA LEU A 338 -2.17 -6.43 7.28
C LEU A 338 -2.22 -7.65 8.21
N LEU A 339 -1.51 -7.60 9.35
CA LEU A 339 -1.52 -8.65 10.36
C LEU A 339 -2.91 -8.88 10.95
N ALA A 340 -3.66 -7.82 11.20
CA ALA A 340 -5.04 -7.92 11.69
C ALA A 340 -5.99 -8.59 10.68
N ASP A 341 -5.72 -8.44 9.37
CA ASP A 341 -6.56 -8.95 8.30
C ASP A 341 -6.23 -10.41 7.93
N VAL A 342 -4.94 -10.75 7.75
CA VAL A 342 -4.52 -12.07 7.25
C VAL A 342 -3.87 -12.98 8.29
N GLY A 343 -3.38 -12.42 9.41
CA GLY A 343 -2.65 -13.14 10.44
C GLY A 343 -1.21 -13.56 10.05
N LEU A 344 -0.44 -14.01 11.04
CA LEU A 344 0.98 -14.35 10.88
C LEU A 344 1.21 -15.55 9.93
N ALA A 345 0.33 -16.54 9.96
CA ALA A 345 0.46 -17.75 9.15
C ALA A 345 0.46 -17.44 7.64
N ALA A 346 -0.27 -16.40 7.21
CA ALA A 346 -0.33 -15.98 5.82
C ALA A 346 1.00 -15.38 5.32
N ILE A 347 1.79 -14.76 6.19
CA ILE A 347 3.13 -14.24 5.87
C ILE A 347 4.16 -15.37 5.95
N LYS A 348 4.15 -16.12 7.05
CA LYS A 348 5.11 -17.21 7.35
C LYS A 348 5.14 -18.29 6.28
N ARG A 349 4.03 -18.55 5.59
CA ARG A 349 3.95 -19.56 4.53
C ARG A 349 4.85 -19.27 3.32
N TRP A 350 5.31 -18.03 3.12
CA TRP A 350 6.16 -17.63 2.00
C TRP A 350 7.65 -17.60 2.35
N LEU A 351 8.02 -17.87 3.60
CA LEU A 351 9.42 -17.89 4.02
C LEU A 351 10.08 -19.22 3.63
N PRO A 352 11.26 -19.21 3.00
CA PRO A 352 12.00 -20.42 2.64
C PRO A 352 12.74 -21.06 3.83
N PHE A 353 12.43 -20.63 5.04
CA PHE A 353 12.98 -21.09 6.32
C PHE A 353 11.88 -21.09 7.39
N THR A 354 12.12 -21.80 8.48
CA THR A 354 11.21 -21.83 9.64
C THR A 354 11.51 -20.69 10.58
N LEU A 355 10.46 -20.02 11.08
CA LEU A 355 10.56 -18.91 12.03
C LEU A 355 9.46 -19.06 13.08
N GLU A 356 9.77 -18.89 14.37
CA GLU A 356 8.76 -18.95 15.43
C GLU A 356 7.84 -17.73 15.40
N ASP A 357 6.59 -17.89 15.86
CA ASP A 357 5.57 -16.84 15.73
C ASP A 357 5.92 -15.58 16.54
N ASN A 358 6.52 -15.76 17.73
CA ASN A 358 7.00 -14.65 18.55
C ASN A 358 8.15 -13.89 17.85
N GLU A 359 9.11 -14.62 17.29
CA GLU A 359 10.24 -14.03 16.58
C GLU A 359 9.79 -13.27 15.33
N LEU A 360 8.87 -13.85 14.56
CA LEU A 360 8.25 -13.17 13.41
C LEU A 360 7.57 -11.87 13.86
N THR A 361 6.78 -11.92 14.93
CA THR A 361 6.09 -10.74 15.47
C THR A 361 7.09 -9.66 15.88
N GLU A 362 8.14 -10.01 16.60
CA GLU A 362 9.18 -9.06 17.02
C GLU A 362 9.89 -8.42 15.83
N ARG A 363 10.25 -9.20 14.80
CA ARG A 363 10.88 -8.68 13.57
C ARG A 363 9.96 -7.72 12.82
N LEU A 364 8.67 -8.06 12.70
CA LEU A 364 7.67 -7.22 12.04
C LEU A 364 7.42 -5.90 12.79
N LEU A 365 7.27 -5.96 14.11
CA LEU A 365 7.08 -4.75 14.94
C LEU A 365 8.32 -3.85 14.93
N ASN A 366 9.52 -4.43 14.97
CA ASN A 366 10.77 -3.67 14.86
C ASN A 366 10.92 -2.99 13.49
N SER A 367 10.54 -3.67 12.40
CA SER A 367 10.52 -3.08 11.05
C SER A 367 9.53 -1.92 10.96
N MET A 368 8.33 -2.05 11.56
CA MET A 368 7.34 -0.97 11.62
C MET A 368 7.83 0.25 12.42
N LEU A 369 8.64 0.05 13.47
CA LEU A 369 9.22 1.14 14.26
C LEU A 369 10.40 1.84 13.56
N ARG A 370 11.03 1.18 12.58
CA ARG A 370 12.22 1.68 11.86
C ARG A 370 12.10 1.41 10.36
N PRO A 371 11.06 1.94 9.70
CA PRO A 371 10.76 1.63 8.30
C PRO A 371 11.85 2.08 7.32
N GLN A 372 12.68 3.05 7.72
CA GLN A 372 13.82 3.55 6.95
C GLN A 372 15.04 2.61 6.95
N MET A 373 15.04 1.58 7.80
CA MET A 373 16.13 0.61 7.83
C MET A 373 16.00 -0.36 6.66
N LEU A 374 17.01 -0.39 5.80
CA LEU A 374 17.10 -1.38 4.75
C LEU A 374 17.30 -2.79 5.34
N PRO A 375 16.79 -3.84 4.69
CA PRO A 375 17.08 -5.22 5.07
C PRO A 375 18.59 -5.46 5.19
N ALA A 376 19.05 -5.90 6.36
CA ALA A 376 20.48 -6.10 6.63
C ALA A 376 21.00 -7.47 6.19
N ASP A 377 20.10 -8.43 6.00
CA ASP A 377 20.40 -9.82 5.64
C ASP A 377 19.32 -10.40 4.71
N THR A 378 19.62 -11.58 4.16
CA THR A 378 18.74 -12.29 3.20
C THR A 378 17.39 -12.66 3.81
N GLU A 379 17.33 -13.03 5.10
CA GLU A 379 16.06 -13.35 5.74
C GLU A 379 15.15 -12.13 5.85
N ALA A 380 15.72 -10.97 6.17
CA ALA A 380 14.98 -9.71 6.20
C ALA A 380 14.45 -9.34 4.80
N VAL A 381 15.23 -9.60 3.75
CA VAL A 381 14.75 -9.45 2.36
C VAL A 381 13.55 -10.35 2.10
N TYR A 382 13.64 -11.65 2.43
CA TYR A 382 12.53 -12.58 2.23
C TYR A 382 11.29 -12.21 3.06
N LEU A 383 11.48 -11.67 4.28
CA LEU A 383 10.39 -11.18 5.10
C LEU A 383 9.69 -9.97 4.46
N SER A 384 10.45 -8.99 3.95
CA SER A 384 9.88 -7.86 3.21
C SER A 384 9.12 -8.31 1.96
N GLN A 385 9.63 -9.30 1.23
CA GLN A 385 8.95 -9.86 0.06
C GLN A 385 7.69 -10.64 0.43
N ALA A 386 7.69 -11.38 1.55
CA ALA A 386 6.50 -12.05 2.06
C ALA A 386 5.39 -11.05 2.46
N LEU A 387 5.77 -9.91 3.06
CA LEU A 387 4.85 -8.81 3.35
C LEU A 387 4.26 -8.21 2.06
N ALA A 388 5.11 -7.92 1.07
CA ALA A 388 4.66 -7.41 -0.23
C ALA A 388 3.72 -8.41 -0.92
N CYS A 389 4.03 -9.71 -0.85
CA CYS A 389 3.19 -10.76 -1.38
C CYS A 389 1.79 -10.74 -0.77
N GLU A 390 1.68 -10.70 0.56
CA GLU A 390 0.37 -10.67 1.23
C GLU A 390 -0.38 -9.36 1.04
N ALA A 391 0.31 -8.22 1.05
CA ALA A 391 -0.31 -6.91 0.78
C ALA A 391 -0.92 -6.85 -0.63
N LEU A 392 -0.19 -7.35 -1.63
CA LEU A 392 -0.70 -7.44 -3.00
C LEU A 392 -1.82 -8.48 -3.14
N ARG A 393 -1.73 -9.62 -2.44
CA ARG A 393 -2.76 -10.65 -2.48
C ARG A 393 -4.10 -10.14 -1.94
N VAL A 394 -4.10 -9.43 -0.81
CA VAL A 394 -5.31 -8.85 -0.22
C VAL A 394 -5.88 -7.76 -1.14
N THR A 395 -5.02 -6.91 -1.70
CA THR A 395 -5.43 -5.87 -2.66
C THR A 395 -6.01 -6.46 -3.94
N TYR A 396 -5.40 -7.51 -4.50
CA TYR A 396 -5.90 -8.20 -5.67
C TYR A 396 -7.21 -8.95 -5.40
N ALA A 397 -7.36 -9.54 -4.21
CA ALA A 397 -8.63 -10.13 -3.77
C ALA A 397 -9.74 -9.06 -3.62
N ALA A 398 -9.40 -7.88 -3.11
CA ALA A 398 -10.32 -6.75 -3.01
C ALA A 398 -10.78 -6.25 -4.38
N LEU A 399 -9.92 -6.30 -5.41
CA LEU A 399 -10.27 -6.00 -6.80
C LEU A 399 -11.16 -7.09 -7.41
N ASN A 400 -10.80 -8.36 -7.20
CA ASN A 400 -11.59 -9.51 -7.67
C ASN A 400 -12.99 -9.59 -7.03
N ASP A 401 -13.15 -9.09 -5.81
CA ASP A 401 -14.45 -9.01 -5.14
C ASP A 401 -15.42 -8.02 -5.81
N GLU A 402 -14.89 -6.99 -6.48
CA GLU A 402 -15.67 -6.05 -7.28
C GLU A 402 -15.97 -6.62 -8.68
N THR A 403 -14.95 -7.15 -9.35
CA THR A 403 -15.07 -7.67 -10.72
C THR A 403 -14.01 -8.72 -11.00
N ALA A 404 -14.33 -9.73 -11.79
CA ALA A 404 -13.34 -10.74 -12.18
C ALA A 404 -12.28 -10.11 -13.11
N VAL A 405 -11.02 -10.12 -12.66
CA VAL A 405 -9.88 -9.52 -13.37
C VAL A 405 -8.79 -10.56 -13.67
N GLY A 406 -9.17 -11.77 -14.07
CA GLY A 406 -8.23 -12.86 -14.38
C GLY A 406 -7.73 -12.87 -15.83
N ASP A 407 -8.28 -12.03 -16.70
CA ASP A 407 -8.05 -12.00 -18.14
C ASP A 407 -6.96 -11.01 -18.58
N PHE A 408 -6.22 -10.39 -17.64
CA PHE A 408 -5.14 -9.47 -17.98
C PHE A 408 -4.01 -10.18 -18.72
N ASP A 409 -3.43 -9.48 -19.68
CA ASP A 409 -2.27 -9.93 -20.45
C ASP A 409 -1.06 -9.00 -20.28
N TRP A 410 -1.23 -7.82 -19.68
CA TRP A 410 -0.15 -6.96 -19.21
C TRP A 410 -0.22 -6.80 -17.69
N LEU A 411 0.90 -7.01 -17.01
CA LEU A 411 1.08 -6.79 -15.58
C LEU A 411 2.16 -5.74 -15.37
N ILE A 412 1.82 -4.61 -14.76
CA ILE A 412 2.77 -3.56 -14.39
C ILE A 412 2.87 -3.53 -12.87
N ALA A 413 4.08 -3.70 -12.35
CA ALA A 413 4.35 -3.77 -10.93
C ALA A 413 5.17 -2.56 -10.48
N ALA A 414 4.78 -1.97 -9.36
CA ALA A 414 5.45 -0.86 -8.71
C ALA A 414 5.51 -1.06 -7.18
N GLY A 415 6.19 -0.14 -6.48
CA GLY A 415 6.27 -0.12 -5.02
C GLY A 415 7.66 -0.46 -4.49
N GLY A 416 7.97 0.08 -3.31
CA GLY A 416 9.35 0.13 -2.79
C GLY A 416 10.03 -1.24 -2.67
N VAL A 417 9.33 -2.24 -2.15
CA VAL A 417 9.86 -3.60 -1.96
C VAL A 417 10.13 -4.31 -3.30
N LEU A 418 9.29 -4.06 -4.31
CA LEU A 418 9.45 -4.67 -5.63
C LEU A 418 10.54 -3.97 -6.43
N ALA A 419 10.55 -2.64 -6.45
CA ALA A 419 11.53 -1.82 -7.14
C ALA A 419 12.97 -2.04 -6.62
N HIS A 420 13.12 -2.29 -5.31
CA HIS A 420 14.42 -2.55 -4.66
C HIS A 420 14.68 -4.04 -4.42
N SER A 421 14.00 -4.93 -5.14
CA SER A 421 14.29 -6.36 -5.04
C SER A 421 15.74 -6.62 -5.48
N PRO A 422 16.55 -7.32 -4.67
CA PRO A 422 17.96 -7.57 -5.00
C PRO A 422 18.15 -8.49 -6.22
N ALA A 423 17.11 -9.20 -6.62
CA ALA A 423 17.08 -10.03 -7.82
C ALA A 423 15.75 -9.83 -8.57
N PRO A 424 15.76 -9.72 -9.91
CA PRO A 424 14.54 -9.63 -10.72
C PRO A 424 13.64 -10.86 -10.54
N GLY A 425 14.25 -12.05 -10.43
CA GLY A 425 13.53 -13.30 -10.19
C GLY A 425 12.75 -13.31 -8.88
N LEU A 426 13.22 -12.57 -7.86
CA LEU A 426 12.54 -12.48 -6.57
C LEU A 426 11.32 -11.56 -6.66
N ALA A 427 11.42 -10.43 -7.38
CA ALA A 427 10.27 -9.57 -7.66
C ALA A 427 9.19 -10.32 -8.46
N LEU A 428 9.60 -11.06 -9.49
CA LEU A 428 8.68 -11.89 -10.27
C LEU A 428 8.02 -12.95 -9.38
N LEU A 429 8.77 -13.66 -8.54
CA LEU A 429 8.22 -14.68 -7.65
C LEU A 429 7.17 -14.09 -6.70
N THR A 430 7.45 -12.91 -6.12
CA THR A 430 6.49 -12.18 -5.27
C THR A 430 5.19 -11.90 -5.99
N LEU A 431 5.26 -11.38 -7.22
CA LEU A 431 4.08 -11.10 -8.06
C LEU A 431 3.30 -12.38 -8.40
N LEU A 432 4.01 -13.43 -8.80
CA LEU A 432 3.40 -14.72 -9.14
C LEU A 432 2.76 -15.41 -7.93
N ASN A 433 3.30 -15.23 -6.73
CA ASN A 433 2.72 -15.73 -5.49
C ASN A 433 1.47 -14.93 -5.08
N ALA A 434 1.52 -13.60 -5.22
CA ALA A 434 0.45 -12.71 -4.78
C ALA A 434 -0.79 -12.79 -5.69
N LEU A 435 -0.57 -12.76 -7.00
CA LEU A 435 -1.64 -12.61 -8.00
C LEU A 435 -2.13 -13.95 -8.53
N ASN A 436 -1.27 -14.98 -8.47
CA ASN A 436 -1.56 -16.33 -8.97
C ASN A 436 -2.18 -16.30 -10.38
N PRO A 437 -1.54 -15.62 -11.36
CA PRO A 437 -2.14 -15.34 -12.67
C PRO A 437 -2.58 -16.62 -13.35
N THR A 438 -3.71 -16.61 -14.02
CA THR A 438 -4.23 -17.78 -14.75
C THR A 438 -3.95 -17.69 -16.25
N GLY A 439 -3.73 -16.48 -16.78
CA GLY A 439 -3.57 -16.25 -18.21
C GLY A 439 -4.83 -16.62 -19.01
N GLU A 440 -6.02 -16.59 -18.37
CA GLU A 440 -7.31 -16.95 -18.97
C GLU A 440 -7.81 -15.86 -19.93
N SER A 441 -7.03 -15.63 -20.96
CA SER A 441 -7.33 -14.70 -22.03
C SER A 441 -7.06 -15.37 -23.39
N ASP A 442 -7.44 -14.69 -24.47
CA ASP A 442 -7.08 -15.03 -25.84
C ASP A 442 -5.59 -14.79 -26.14
N ASN A 443 -4.89 -13.99 -25.32
CA ASN A 443 -3.43 -13.94 -25.27
C ASN A 443 -2.92 -14.54 -23.94
N PRO A 444 -2.55 -15.83 -23.91
CA PRO A 444 -2.14 -16.50 -22.68
C PRO A 444 -0.76 -16.08 -22.15
N VAL A 445 -0.01 -15.27 -22.91
CA VAL A 445 1.27 -14.71 -22.47
C VAL A 445 1.01 -13.43 -21.71
N VAL A 446 1.38 -13.42 -20.43
CA VAL A 446 1.32 -12.24 -19.57
C VAL A 446 2.67 -11.53 -19.59
N ASP A 447 2.72 -10.35 -20.19
CA ASP A 447 3.92 -9.50 -20.18
C ASP A 447 4.01 -8.75 -18.86
N VAL A 448 5.09 -8.97 -18.11
CA VAL A 448 5.32 -8.38 -16.80
C VAL A 448 6.36 -7.27 -16.90
N PHE A 449 6.01 -6.09 -16.41
CA PHE A 449 6.88 -4.92 -16.32
C PHE A 449 7.09 -4.53 -14.85
N LEU A 450 8.31 -4.13 -14.50
CA LEU A 450 8.67 -3.71 -13.14
C LEU A 450 9.17 -2.27 -13.15
N ASP A 451 8.34 -1.34 -12.70
CA ASP A 451 8.70 0.07 -12.60
C ASP A 451 9.63 0.33 -11.41
N THR A 452 10.93 0.15 -11.63
CA THR A 452 11.97 0.32 -10.62
C THR A 452 12.22 1.79 -10.25
N LEU A 453 11.99 2.72 -11.18
CA LEU A 453 12.30 4.15 -11.00
C LEU A 453 11.05 5.01 -10.73
N GLY A 454 9.85 4.45 -10.73
CA GLY A 454 8.60 5.20 -10.57
C GLY A 454 8.23 6.04 -11.82
N LEU A 455 8.65 5.61 -13.02
CA LEU A 455 8.43 6.35 -14.26
C LEU A 455 6.96 6.38 -14.69
N LEU A 456 6.15 5.41 -14.25
CA LEU A 456 4.72 5.44 -14.53
C LEU A 456 4.05 6.62 -13.80
N VAL A 457 4.37 6.81 -12.52
CA VAL A 457 3.90 7.95 -11.73
C VAL A 457 4.47 9.24 -12.29
N ALA A 458 5.77 9.26 -12.62
CA ALA A 458 6.39 10.43 -13.22
C ALA A 458 5.74 10.80 -14.57
N GLY A 459 5.40 9.81 -15.38
CA GLY A 459 4.76 10.00 -16.69
C GLY A 459 3.37 10.60 -16.57
N GLY A 460 2.52 10.07 -15.69
CA GLY A 460 1.19 10.64 -15.52
C GLY A 460 1.17 11.97 -14.75
N ALA A 461 2.21 12.27 -13.97
CA ALA A 461 2.45 13.61 -13.43
C ALA A 461 2.78 14.59 -14.57
N LEU A 462 3.72 14.20 -15.44
CA LEU A 462 4.15 14.98 -16.60
C LEU A 462 3.02 15.20 -17.60
N ALA A 463 2.10 14.25 -17.76
CA ALA A 463 0.92 14.38 -18.61
C ALA A 463 -0.01 15.54 -18.19
N GLY A 464 0.06 15.99 -16.93
CA GLY A 464 -0.64 17.19 -16.47
C GLY A 464 -0.04 18.51 -16.98
N LEU A 465 1.18 18.47 -17.54
CA LEU A 465 1.90 19.59 -18.15
C LEU A 465 1.99 19.45 -19.67
N ASP A 466 2.41 18.27 -20.15
CA ASP A 466 2.65 17.98 -21.56
C ASP A 466 2.45 16.47 -21.83
N GLU A 467 1.43 16.16 -22.64
CA GLU A 467 1.06 14.78 -22.97
C GLU A 467 2.08 14.09 -23.88
N GLU A 468 2.68 14.80 -24.83
CA GLU A 468 3.68 14.23 -25.74
C GLU A 468 4.96 13.86 -24.98
N ALA A 469 5.36 14.71 -24.03
CA ALA A 469 6.50 14.44 -23.17
C ALA A 469 6.29 13.19 -22.31
N ALA A 470 5.09 13.04 -21.73
CA ALA A 470 4.71 11.87 -20.95
C ALA A 470 4.72 10.59 -21.79
N ILE A 471 4.13 10.63 -23.00
CA ILE A 471 4.08 9.50 -23.93
C ILE A 471 5.49 9.08 -24.35
N SER A 472 6.33 10.05 -24.72
CA SER A 472 7.71 9.82 -25.12
C SER A 472 8.49 9.09 -24.01
N MET A 473 8.46 9.60 -22.78
CA MET A 473 9.15 8.98 -21.65
C MET A 473 8.60 7.57 -21.34
N LEU A 474 7.28 7.40 -21.39
CA LEU A 474 6.65 6.11 -21.14
C LEU A 474 7.10 5.04 -22.14
N ASP A 475 7.11 5.36 -23.43
CA ASP A 475 7.51 4.42 -24.47
C ASP A 475 9.00 4.11 -24.43
N ARG A 476 9.81 5.15 -24.25
CA ARG A 476 11.24 5.12 -24.48
C ARG A 476 12.04 4.74 -23.24
N ASP A 477 11.55 5.08 -22.06
CA ASP A 477 12.25 4.88 -20.79
C ASP A 477 11.57 3.80 -19.94
N LEU A 478 10.24 3.82 -19.79
CA LEU A 478 9.54 2.78 -19.01
C LEU A 478 9.42 1.47 -19.79
N LEU A 479 8.56 1.40 -20.82
CA LEU A 479 8.13 0.13 -21.43
C LEU A 479 9.28 -0.65 -22.09
N GLN A 480 10.28 0.05 -22.64
CA GLN A 480 11.45 -0.58 -23.27
C GLN A 480 12.47 -1.10 -22.26
N SER A 481 12.60 -0.47 -21.09
CA SER A 481 13.69 -0.77 -20.15
C SER A 481 13.25 -1.66 -18.99
N THR A 482 11.95 -1.73 -18.70
CA THR A 482 11.40 -2.37 -17.49
C THR A 482 10.71 -3.71 -17.73
N ALA A 483 10.84 -4.29 -18.94
CA ALA A 483 10.30 -5.61 -19.25
C ALA A 483 11.00 -6.69 -18.39
N LEU A 484 10.28 -7.22 -17.40
CA LEU A 484 10.78 -8.16 -16.40
C LEU A 484 10.74 -9.61 -16.92
N ALA A 485 9.58 -10.06 -17.42
CA ALA A 485 9.37 -11.42 -17.91
C ALA A 485 8.14 -11.51 -18.81
N SER A 486 8.12 -12.47 -19.73
CA SER A 486 6.87 -12.97 -20.32
C SER A 486 6.49 -14.28 -19.63
N VAL A 487 5.29 -14.35 -19.06
CA VAL A 487 4.86 -15.48 -18.23
C VAL A 487 3.75 -16.25 -18.92
N VAL A 488 3.88 -17.57 -18.98
CA VAL A 488 2.79 -18.47 -19.40
C VAL A 488 2.45 -19.42 -18.26
N THR A 489 1.18 -19.42 -17.85
CA THR A 489 0.69 -20.30 -16.78
C THR A 489 0.07 -21.56 -17.38
N LEU A 490 0.46 -22.72 -16.86
CA LEU A 490 -0.15 -24.01 -17.18
C LEU A 490 -1.28 -24.31 -16.18
N LEU A 491 -2.49 -24.52 -16.69
CA LEU A 491 -3.70 -24.78 -15.91
C LEU A 491 -4.02 -26.27 -15.95
N GLY A 492 -4.04 -26.93 -14.80
CA GLY A 492 -4.36 -28.35 -14.70
C GLY A 492 -3.74 -28.98 -13.46
N GLU A 493 -4.32 -30.09 -13.01
CA GLU A 493 -3.78 -30.88 -11.90
C GLU A 493 -2.89 -32.02 -12.43
N GLY A 494 -1.82 -32.33 -11.69
CA GLY A 494 -0.91 -33.43 -11.97
C GLY A 494 0.00 -33.67 -10.78
N LYS A 495 0.65 -34.83 -10.69
CA LYS A 495 1.54 -35.11 -9.55
C LYS A 495 2.86 -34.38 -9.75
N PRO A 496 3.49 -33.88 -8.66
CA PRO A 496 4.82 -33.28 -8.74
C PRO A 496 5.81 -34.20 -9.48
N GLY A 497 6.49 -33.64 -10.49
CA GLY A 497 7.44 -34.38 -11.33
C GLY A 497 6.85 -35.07 -12.57
N GLU A 498 5.53 -35.18 -12.71
CA GLU A 498 4.90 -35.59 -13.97
C GLU A 498 5.01 -34.48 -15.03
N LEU A 499 5.17 -34.84 -16.29
CA LEU A 499 5.28 -33.87 -17.40
C LEU A 499 4.00 -33.05 -17.55
N ALA A 500 4.10 -31.74 -17.43
CA ALA A 500 3.00 -30.79 -17.64
C ALA A 500 2.96 -30.28 -19.09
N ALA A 501 4.12 -29.95 -19.67
CA ALA A 501 4.22 -29.52 -21.06
C ALA A 501 5.64 -29.70 -21.63
N GLN A 502 5.74 -29.79 -22.95
CA GLN A 502 6.97 -29.55 -23.70
C GLN A 502 6.95 -28.15 -24.29
N VAL A 503 8.01 -27.38 -24.08
CA VAL A 503 8.12 -25.98 -24.51
C VAL A 503 9.28 -25.83 -25.46
N GLU A 504 9.00 -25.23 -26.62
CA GLU A 504 9.97 -24.93 -27.66
C GLU A 504 9.96 -23.43 -27.91
N LEU A 505 11.13 -22.79 -27.74
CA LEU A 505 11.35 -21.38 -28.01
C LEU A 505 12.39 -21.22 -29.12
N SER A 506 11.96 -20.68 -30.26
CA SER A 506 12.80 -20.43 -31.43
C SER A 506 13.12 -18.94 -31.54
N ALA A 507 14.29 -18.52 -31.05
CA ALA A 507 14.72 -17.13 -31.12
C ALA A 507 15.15 -16.71 -32.54
N VAL A 508 14.76 -15.52 -32.99
CA VAL A 508 15.20 -14.90 -34.24
C VAL A 508 16.70 -14.67 -34.16
N LYS A 509 17.47 -15.34 -35.02
CA LYS A 509 18.95 -15.38 -35.00
C LYS A 509 19.58 -16.08 -33.77
N GLY A 510 18.79 -16.82 -33.01
CA GLY A 510 19.25 -17.58 -31.84
C GLY A 510 19.15 -19.10 -32.03
N ARG A 511 19.40 -19.83 -30.95
CA ARG A 511 19.21 -21.29 -30.90
C ARG A 511 17.75 -21.60 -30.57
N VAL A 512 17.28 -22.72 -31.09
CA VAL A 512 16.04 -23.35 -30.61
C VAL A 512 16.32 -23.97 -29.25
N GLN A 513 15.51 -23.62 -28.26
CA GLN A 513 15.58 -24.18 -26.90
C GLN A 513 14.34 -25.06 -26.71
N GLN A 514 14.54 -26.33 -26.34
CA GLN A 514 13.47 -27.26 -25.99
C GLN A 514 13.60 -27.67 -24.53
N VAL A 515 12.53 -27.50 -23.74
CA VAL A 515 12.52 -27.75 -22.31
C VAL A 515 11.26 -28.50 -21.91
N ALA A 516 11.43 -29.59 -21.17
CA ALA A 516 10.34 -30.31 -20.52
C ALA A 516 10.02 -29.63 -19.18
N VAL A 517 8.74 -29.33 -18.96
CA VAL A 517 8.26 -28.68 -17.73
C VAL A 517 7.41 -29.67 -16.96
N ALA A 518 7.75 -29.93 -15.69
CA ALA A 518 6.97 -30.81 -14.83
C ALA A 518 5.96 -30.03 -13.98
N HIS A 519 4.91 -30.72 -13.53
CA HIS A 519 3.95 -30.18 -12.57
C HIS A 519 4.66 -29.78 -11.26
N GLY A 520 4.31 -28.60 -10.75
CA GLY A 520 4.87 -28.00 -9.54
C GLY A 520 6.08 -27.09 -9.77
N GLU A 521 6.57 -26.97 -11.00
CA GLU A 521 7.80 -26.24 -11.32
C GLU A 521 7.59 -24.83 -11.87
N LEU A 522 8.61 -24.00 -11.70
CA LEU A 522 8.84 -22.80 -12.49
C LEU A 522 10.01 -23.08 -13.41
N VAL A 523 9.93 -22.69 -14.67
CA VAL A 523 11.02 -22.87 -15.64
C VAL A 523 11.28 -21.54 -16.35
N ARG A 524 12.52 -21.05 -16.24
CA ARG A 524 12.99 -19.85 -16.94
C ARG A 524 13.75 -20.24 -18.22
N ILE A 525 13.31 -19.74 -19.36
CA ILE A 525 13.93 -19.90 -20.67
C ILE A 525 14.47 -18.54 -21.12
N PRO A 526 15.80 -18.33 -21.17
CA PRO A 526 16.38 -17.05 -21.52
C PRO A 526 15.97 -16.56 -22.93
N LEU A 527 15.50 -15.31 -22.99
CA LEU A 527 15.27 -14.54 -24.21
C LEU A 527 15.61 -13.09 -23.91
N PRO A 528 16.87 -12.64 -24.16
CA PRO A 528 17.32 -11.32 -23.76
C PRO A 528 16.56 -10.19 -24.45
N GLN A 529 16.47 -9.02 -23.80
CA GLN A 529 15.90 -7.81 -24.40
C GLN A 529 16.50 -7.51 -25.79
N GLY A 530 15.64 -7.04 -26.71
CA GLY A 530 16.00 -6.79 -28.11
C GLY A 530 15.97 -8.02 -29.03
N TYR A 531 15.82 -9.22 -28.49
CA TYR A 531 15.55 -10.43 -29.26
C TYR A 531 14.05 -10.73 -29.30
N TYR A 532 13.63 -11.45 -30.32
CA TYR A 532 12.25 -11.92 -30.49
C TYR A 532 12.26 -13.43 -30.68
N GLY A 533 11.22 -14.12 -30.23
CA GLY A 533 11.11 -15.57 -30.33
C GLY A 533 9.74 -16.05 -30.76
N GLN A 534 9.70 -17.20 -31.42
CA GLN A 534 8.48 -17.95 -31.68
C GLN A 534 8.32 -19.03 -30.60
N LEU A 535 7.16 -19.04 -29.94
CA LEU A 535 6.84 -19.94 -28.85
C LEU A 535 5.92 -21.06 -29.32
N ARG A 536 6.25 -22.29 -28.95
CA ARG A 536 5.36 -23.45 -29.10
C ARG A 536 5.32 -24.24 -27.80
N ILE A 537 4.12 -24.45 -27.27
CA ILE A 537 3.87 -25.23 -26.05
C ILE A 537 2.98 -26.41 -26.44
N THR A 538 3.42 -27.61 -26.11
CA THR A 538 2.65 -28.86 -26.24
C THR A 538 2.27 -29.35 -24.85
N PRO A 539 1.08 -29.01 -24.33
CA PRO A 539 0.64 -29.43 -23.00
C PRO A 539 0.36 -30.93 -22.93
N ALA A 540 0.43 -31.51 -21.74
CA ALA A 540 -0.12 -32.83 -21.46
C ALA A 540 -1.65 -32.82 -21.58
N ALA A 541 -2.27 -34.00 -21.73
CA ALA A 541 -3.70 -34.13 -22.02
C ALA A 541 -4.64 -33.43 -21.00
N GLY A 542 -4.24 -33.34 -19.73
CA GLY A 542 -5.00 -32.66 -18.67
C GLY A 542 -4.62 -31.20 -18.44
N VAL A 543 -3.69 -30.65 -19.22
CA VAL A 543 -3.13 -29.31 -19.04
C VAL A 543 -3.64 -28.38 -20.13
N ARG A 544 -4.08 -27.20 -19.72
CA ARG A 544 -4.60 -26.12 -20.56
C ARG A 544 -3.67 -24.91 -20.46
N VAL A 545 -3.62 -24.12 -21.54
CA VAL A 545 -2.94 -22.82 -21.57
C VAL A 545 -3.94 -21.76 -22.04
N GLY A 546 -4.19 -20.76 -21.20
CA GLY A 546 -5.23 -19.75 -21.41
C GLY A 546 -6.60 -20.33 -21.73
N THR A 547 -7.22 -19.86 -22.81
CA THR A 547 -8.58 -20.27 -23.22
C THR A 547 -8.64 -21.52 -24.10
N ALA A 548 -7.49 -22.10 -24.48
CA ALA A 548 -7.42 -23.30 -25.31
C ALA A 548 -8.01 -24.55 -24.62
N ALA A 549 -8.34 -25.59 -25.37
CA ALA A 549 -8.77 -26.86 -24.77
C ALA A 549 -7.60 -27.58 -24.07
N PRO A 550 -7.85 -28.42 -23.06
CA PRO A 550 -6.79 -29.26 -22.47
C PRO A 550 -6.07 -30.11 -23.52
N GLY A 551 -4.74 -30.13 -23.46
CA GLY A 551 -3.86 -30.82 -24.41
C GLY A 551 -3.68 -30.11 -25.77
N GLU A 552 -4.35 -28.98 -25.98
CA GLU A 552 -4.22 -28.22 -27.23
C GLU A 552 -2.87 -27.50 -27.31
N VAL A 553 -2.22 -27.61 -28.46
CA VAL A 553 -0.91 -26.98 -28.70
C VAL A 553 -1.10 -25.48 -28.87
N LEU A 554 -0.43 -24.69 -28.02
CA LEU A 554 -0.28 -23.26 -28.23
C LEU A 554 0.94 -23.03 -29.13
N ALA A 555 0.76 -22.31 -30.23
CA ALA A 555 1.86 -21.86 -31.07
C ALA A 555 1.66 -20.39 -31.41
N SER A 556 2.68 -19.56 -31.18
CA SER A 556 2.62 -18.18 -31.60
C SER A 556 2.70 -18.09 -33.13
N PRO A 557 1.90 -17.22 -33.77
CA PRO A 557 1.78 -17.15 -35.23
C PRO A 557 3.08 -16.69 -35.92
N GLY A 558 4.01 -16.11 -35.16
CA GLY A 558 5.34 -15.71 -35.61
C GLY A 558 6.29 -15.47 -34.45
N ALA A 559 7.38 -14.74 -34.70
CA ALA A 559 8.32 -14.33 -33.67
C ALA A 559 7.88 -13.01 -33.00
N ASP A 560 6.76 -13.05 -32.30
CA ASP A 560 6.12 -11.93 -31.61
C ASP A 560 6.46 -11.85 -30.12
N LEU A 561 6.99 -12.91 -29.51
CA LEU A 561 7.44 -12.90 -28.12
C LEU A 561 8.68 -12.02 -27.98
N ALA A 562 8.55 -10.87 -27.34
CA ALA A 562 9.65 -9.98 -27.05
C ALA A 562 10.52 -10.50 -25.89
N GLY A 563 11.83 -10.35 -26.01
CA GLY A 563 12.76 -10.65 -24.91
C GLY A 563 12.67 -9.64 -23.77
N SER A 564 13.00 -10.10 -22.58
CA SER A 564 12.88 -9.38 -21.30
C SER A 564 14.06 -9.75 -20.40
N GLU A 565 14.14 -9.17 -19.20
CA GLU A 565 15.25 -9.42 -18.26
C GLU A 565 15.35 -10.90 -17.85
N LEU A 566 14.23 -11.56 -17.55
CA LEU A 566 14.17 -12.98 -17.23
C LEU A 566 13.80 -13.86 -18.45
N GLY A 567 13.40 -13.26 -19.57
CA GLY A 567 12.94 -13.97 -20.75
C GLY A 567 11.55 -14.58 -20.56
N LEU A 568 11.37 -15.82 -21.02
CA LEU A 568 10.13 -16.56 -20.89
C LEU A 568 10.11 -17.38 -19.59
N VAL A 569 9.06 -17.26 -18.80
CA VAL A 569 8.84 -18.04 -17.59
C VAL A 569 7.58 -18.89 -17.75
N ILE A 570 7.71 -20.19 -17.56
CA ILE A 570 6.60 -21.13 -17.54
C ILE A 570 6.25 -21.44 -16.09
N ASP A 571 5.03 -21.09 -15.69
CA ASP A 571 4.49 -21.38 -14.37
C ASP A 571 3.62 -22.63 -14.41
N ALA A 572 4.19 -23.76 -13.97
CA ALA A 572 3.52 -25.06 -13.88
C ALA A 572 3.16 -25.43 -12.43
N ARG A 573 3.15 -24.47 -11.51
CA ARG A 573 2.86 -24.71 -10.08
C ARG A 573 1.41 -25.12 -9.82
N GLY A 574 0.55 -24.99 -10.82
CA GLY A 574 -0.86 -25.34 -10.78
C GLY A 574 -1.76 -24.23 -10.25
N ARG A 575 -3.05 -24.34 -10.56
CA ARG A 575 -4.12 -23.43 -10.11
C ARG A 575 -5.31 -24.31 -9.67
N PRO A 576 -5.73 -24.29 -8.38
CA PRO A 576 -5.19 -23.48 -7.28
C PRO A 576 -3.76 -23.87 -6.90
N LEU A 577 -2.97 -22.90 -6.46
CA LEU A 577 -1.61 -23.11 -5.95
C LEU A 577 -1.69 -23.81 -4.59
N ARG A 578 -1.08 -25.00 -4.48
CA ARG A 578 -1.07 -25.78 -3.22
C ARG A 578 0.33 -25.81 -2.65
N LEU A 579 0.49 -25.28 -1.43
CA LEU A 579 1.73 -25.36 -0.67
C LEU A 579 1.69 -26.58 0.27
N PRO A 580 2.81 -27.28 0.49
CA PRO A 580 2.89 -28.32 1.51
C PRO A 580 2.55 -27.77 2.91
N GLU A 581 1.82 -28.56 3.69
CA GLU A 581 1.49 -28.23 5.08
C GLU A 581 2.73 -28.36 5.97
N ALA A 582 3.52 -29.42 5.76
CA ALA A 582 4.78 -29.66 6.45
C ALA A 582 5.78 -28.51 6.19
N PRO A 583 6.29 -27.83 7.23
CA PRO A 583 7.18 -26.68 7.05
C PRO A 583 8.44 -26.99 6.24
N ALA A 584 9.10 -28.12 6.52
CA ALA A 584 10.33 -28.51 5.82
C ALA A 584 10.10 -28.71 4.31
N GLU A 585 9.02 -29.41 3.93
CA GLU A 585 8.66 -29.63 2.53
C GLU A 585 8.31 -28.31 1.81
N ARG A 586 7.58 -27.41 2.50
CA ARG A 586 7.24 -26.09 1.98
C ARG A 586 8.49 -25.24 1.76
N CYS A 587 9.39 -25.16 2.75
CA CYS A 587 10.64 -24.41 2.65
C CYS A 587 11.52 -24.94 1.50
N ALA A 588 11.62 -26.26 1.34
CA ALA A 588 12.33 -26.88 0.23
C ALA A 588 11.70 -26.54 -1.14
N LEU A 589 10.36 -26.54 -1.24
CA LEU A 589 9.64 -26.17 -2.46
C LEU A 589 9.87 -24.69 -2.82
N LEU A 590 9.76 -23.78 -1.86
CA LEU A 590 10.00 -22.35 -2.07
C LEU A 590 11.43 -22.09 -2.52
N TRP A 591 12.42 -22.78 -1.92
CA TRP A 591 13.82 -22.68 -2.35
C TRP A 591 14.03 -23.13 -3.78
N ARG A 592 13.38 -24.23 -4.21
CA ARG A 592 13.44 -24.67 -5.62
C ARG A 592 12.91 -23.60 -6.58
N TRP A 593 11.87 -22.86 -6.21
CA TRP A 593 11.36 -21.76 -7.04
C TRP A 593 12.32 -20.57 -7.07
N LEU A 594 12.98 -20.24 -5.96
CA LEU A 594 14.04 -19.22 -5.92
C LEU A 594 15.20 -19.60 -6.86
N VAL A 595 15.65 -20.86 -6.83
CA VAL A 595 16.69 -21.37 -7.73
C VAL A 595 16.24 -21.34 -9.19
N ALA A 596 15.01 -21.76 -9.48
CA ALA A 596 14.46 -21.79 -10.83
C ALA A 596 14.42 -20.42 -11.52
N LEU A 597 14.18 -19.35 -10.75
CA LEU A 597 14.18 -17.97 -11.24
C LEU A 597 15.56 -17.29 -11.14
N GLY A 598 16.57 -18.00 -10.66
CA GLY A 598 17.95 -17.52 -10.54
C GLY A 598 18.17 -16.53 -9.40
N VAL A 599 17.34 -16.58 -8.36
CA VAL A 599 17.53 -15.80 -7.12
C VAL A 599 18.61 -16.43 -6.26
N GLU A 600 18.54 -17.75 -6.09
CA GLU A 600 19.46 -18.54 -5.27
C GLU A 600 20.16 -19.62 -6.08
N GLN A 601 21.19 -20.23 -5.50
CA GLN A 601 21.92 -21.35 -6.10
C GLN A 601 22.17 -22.45 -5.06
N GLY A 602 22.13 -23.71 -5.50
CA GLY A 602 22.46 -24.86 -4.66
C GLY A 602 21.34 -25.25 -3.68
N GLU A 603 21.74 -26.00 -2.66
CA GLU A 603 20.83 -26.51 -1.61
C GLU A 603 20.42 -25.41 -0.63
N ASN A 604 19.25 -25.59 0.00
CA ASN A 604 18.73 -24.63 0.96
C ASN A 604 19.57 -24.64 2.26
N PRO A 605 20.23 -23.52 2.63
CA PRO A 605 21.09 -23.44 3.80
C PRO A 605 20.33 -23.52 5.14
N TYR A 606 19.00 -23.34 5.11
CA TYR A 606 18.12 -23.40 6.27
C TYR A 606 17.61 -24.82 6.57
N VAL A 607 17.96 -25.80 5.73
CA VAL A 607 17.64 -27.20 5.99
C VAL A 607 18.60 -27.71 7.05
N VAL A 608 18.16 -27.66 8.31
CA VAL A 608 18.79 -28.42 9.37
C VAL A 608 18.46 -29.89 9.09
N ALA A 609 19.47 -30.70 8.78
CA ALA A 609 19.32 -32.15 8.81
C ALA A 609 18.67 -32.51 10.15
N GLU A 610 17.55 -33.23 10.14
CA GLU A 610 17.01 -33.79 11.39
C GLU A 610 18.18 -34.45 12.12
N PRO A 611 18.43 -34.10 13.41
CA PRO A 611 19.47 -34.77 14.15
C PRO A 611 19.16 -36.26 14.08
N ALA A 612 20.09 -37.05 13.52
CA ALA A 612 19.95 -38.49 13.41
C ALA A 612 19.41 -39.00 14.76
N PRO A 613 18.36 -39.84 14.77
CA PRO A 613 17.76 -40.29 16.02
C PRO A 613 18.88 -40.82 16.90
N GLN A 614 19.12 -40.14 18.04
CA GLN A 614 20.13 -40.62 18.97
C GLN A 614 19.71 -42.04 19.34
N PRO A 615 20.62 -43.03 19.27
CA PRO A 615 20.28 -44.38 19.64
C PRO A 615 19.78 -44.34 21.08
N VAL A 616 18.49 -44.64 21.24
CA VAL A 616 17.85 -44.78 22.54
C VAL A 616 18.73 -45.75 23.34
N PRO A 617 19.24 -45.38 24.53
CA PRO A 617 20.04 -46.31 25.31
C PRO A 617 19.16 -47.54 25.58
N ALA A 618 19.66 -48.71 25.18
CA ALA A 618 18.98 -49.97 25.39
C ALA A 618 18.63 -50.10 26.88
N VAL A 619 17.34 -50.29 27.16
CA VAL A 619 16.85 -50.62 28.51
C VAL A 619 17.56 -51.89 28.97
N ALA A 620 18.41 -51.77 29.99
CA ALA A 620 19.05 -52.91 30.60
C ALA A 620 18.00 -53.80 31.28
N ALA A 621 18.09 -55.11 30.99
CA ALA A 621 17.23 -56.14 31.56
C ALA A 621 17.32 -56.17 33.11
N PRO A 622 16.24 -56.55 33.81
CA PRO A 622 16.22 -56.58 35.27
C PRO A 622 17.07 -57.73 35.81
N THR A 623 18.00 -57.41 36.69
CA THR A 623 18.81 -58.36 37.48
C THR A 623 17.94 -59.00 38.57
N PRO A 624 18.08 -60.30 38.89
CA PRO A 624 17.23 -60.96 39.88
C PRO A 624 17.60 -60.58 41.33
N VAL A 625 16.57 -60.43 42.15
CA VAL A 625 16.62 -60.11 43.59
C VAL A 625 17.07 -61.33 44.42
N ALA A 626 17.88 -61.08 45.45
CA ALA A 626 18.16 -62.01 46.55
C ALA A 626 17.76 -61.39 47.91
N PRO A 627 17.42 -62.20 48.94
CA PRO A 627 16.48 -61.85 50.03
C PRO A 627 17.16 -61.27 51.30
N PRO A 628 16.38 -60.86 52.34
CA PRO A 628 16.68 -59.72 53.20
C PRO A 628 17.34 -60.06 54.55
N THR A 629 17.92 -59.05 55.21
CA THR A 629 18.26 -59.10 56.64
C THR A 629 18.17 -57.72 57.34
N THR A 630 17.20 -57.66 58.27
CA THR A 630 17.21 -57.05 59.63
C THR A 630 17.52 -55.55 59.90
N ALA A 631 16.45 -54.84 60.33
CA ALA A 631 16.23 -53.84 61.42
C ALA A 631 17.45 -53.10 62.05
N SER A 632 17.42 -51.83 62.51
CA SER A 632 16.39 -50.97 63.15
C SER A 632 16.93 -49.50 63.30
N PRO A 633 16.37 -48.54 64.10
CA PRO A 633 15.67 -47.35 63.58
C PRO A 633 16.18 -45.97 64.10
N ALA A 634 15.78 -44.86 63.47
CA ALA A 634 15.68 -43.48 64.01
C ALA A 634 15.37 -42.53 62.84
N ALA A 635 14.66 -41.41 62.93
CA ALA A 635 13.71 -40.79 63.85
C ALA A 635 13.04 -39.67 62.99
N ALA A 636 11.81 -39.28 63.31
CA ALA A 636 11.00 -38.34 62.53
C ALA A 636 11.39 -36.87 62.74
N ASP A 637 11.16 -36.01 61.72
CA ASP A 637 10.57 -34.68 61.90
C ASP A 637 10.00 -34.07 60.58
N PRO A 638 8.96 -33.20 60.63
CA PRO A 638 8.21 -32.67 59.49
C PRO A 638 8.66 -31.23 59.08
N PRO A 639 8.01 -30.55 58.09
CA PRO A 639 8.67 -29.65 57.13
C PRO A 639 8.78 -28.18 57.59
N ALA A 640 9.70 -27.43 56.95
CA ALA A 640 9.77 -25.97 57.03
C ALA A 640 9.76 -25.33 55.62
N PRO A 641 9.17 -24.12 55.45
CA PRO A 641 8.85 -23.56 54.14
C PRO A 641 10.00 -22.76 53.51
N ALA A 642 9.92 -22.63 52.19
CA ALA A 642 10.89 -21.97 51.32
C ALA A 642 11.05 -20.46 51.61
N THR A 643 12.30 -20.05 51.79
CA THR A 643 12.78 -18.67 51.65
C THR A 643 13.08 -18.36 50.16
N PRO A 644 12.83 -17.13 49.68
CA PRO A 644 13.07 -16.75 48.29
C PRO A 644 14.57 -16.60 47.98
N PRO A 645 15.02 -16.91 46.75
CA PRO A 645 16.43 -16.77 46.37
C PRO A 645 16.82 -15.30 46.16
N ALA A 646 18.04 -15.00 46.61
CA ALA A 646 18.70 -13.69 46.56
C ALA A 646 19.06 -13.27 45.12
N ALA A 647 19.09 -11.95 44.92
CA ALA A 647 19.46 -11.27 43.69
C ALA A 647 20.91 -11.56 43.25
N ALA A 648 21.09 -11.74 41.94
CA ALA A 648 22.38 -11.95 41.29
C ALA A 648 23.26 -10.68 41.31
N PRO A 649 24.60 -10.82 41.43
CA PRO A 649 25.52 -9.69 41.38
C PRO A 649 25.70 -9.14 39.94
N PRO A 650 26.03 -7.84 39.77
CA PRO A 650 26.18 -7.22 38.46
C PRO A 650 27.46 -7.68 37.72
N PRO A 651 27.46 -7.61 36.38
CA PRO A 651 28.59 -8.05 35.55
C PRO A 651 29.79 -7.10 35.63
N PRO A 652 31.02 -7.61 35.37
CA PRO A 652 32.24 -6.81 35.39
C PRO A 652 32.34 -5.84 34.19
N PRO A 653 33.11 -4.74 34.32
CA PRO A 653 33.24 -3.72 33.28
C PRO A 653 34.07 -4.19 32.07
N ALA A 654 33.71 -3.70 30.90
CA ALA A 654 34.35 -4.02 29.62
C ALA A 654 35.78 -3.46 29.50
N PRO A 655 36.70 -4.15 28.79
CA PRO A 655 38.07 -3.69 28.58
C PRO A 655 38.16 -2.55 27.54
N PRO A 656 39.20 -1.68 27.62
CA PRO A 656 39.35 -0.53 26.73
C PRO A 656 39.80 -0.92 25.31
N ALA A 657 39.35 -0.13 24.33
CA ALA A 657 39.63 -0.32 22.91
C ALA A 657 41.12 -0.08 22.55
N PRO A 658 41.67 -0.79 21.54
CA PRO A 658 43.05 -0.62 21.10
C PRO A 658 43.26 0.68 20.28
N PRO A 659 44.47 1.26 20.29
CA PRO A 659 44.77 2.51 19.59
C PRO A 659 44.91 2.32 18.06
N ALA A 660 44.50 3.34 17.31
CA ALA A 660 44.62 3.41 15.86
C ALA A 660 46.09 3.55 15.40
N PRO A 661 46.46 3.02 14.22
CA PRO A 661 47.83 3.06 13.73
C PRO A 661 48.23 4.45 13.24
N VAL A 662 49.47 4.82 13.58
CA VAL A 662 50.20 6.01 13.13
C VAL A 662 50.79 5.73 11.75
N VAL A 663 50.55 6.61 10.78
CA VAL A 663 51.26 6.61 9.48
C VAL A 663 52.21 7.79 9.44
N GLU A 664 53.48 7.49 9.18
CA GLU A 664 54.60 8.43 9.06
C GLU A 664 54.47 9.36 7.85
N ALA A 665 54.88 10.61 8.05
CA ALA A 665 55.01 11.61 7.00
C ALA A 665 56.42 11.59 6.39
N VAL A 666 56.50 11.53 5.05
CA VAL A 666 57.72 11.87 4.29
C VAL A 666 57.33 12.70 3.05
N GLY A 667 57.78 13.95 3.01
CA GLY A 667 58.40 14.62 1.84
C GLY A 667 57.56 15.08 0.64
N ALA A 668 57.12 16.34 0.70
CA ALA A 668 57.15 17.39 -0.36
C ALA A 668 56.57 17.14 -1.78
N SER A 669 55.53 17.91 -2.14
CA SER A 669 55.63 19.09 -3.05
C SER A 669 54.25 19.68 -3.36
N GLU A 670 54.14 21.01 -3.26
CA GLU A 670 52.95 21.81 -3.58
C GLU A 670 52.62 21.77 -5.08
N VAL A 671 51.36 21.52 -5.44
CA VAL A 671 50.66 22.21 -6.54
C VAL A 671 49.19 22.38 -6.15
N VAL A 672 48.72 23.61 -6.27
CA VAL A 672 47.39 24.15 -5.94
C VAL A 672 46.33 23.69 -6.94
N SER A 673 45.18 23.19 -6.46
CA SER A 673 43.87 23.38 -7.09
C SER A 673 42.73 23.21 -6.07
N GLU A 674 41.94 24.26 -5.88
CA GLU A 674 40.79 24.31 -4.98
C GLU A 674 39.60 23.54 -5.55
N GLN A 675 38.98 22.68 -4.74
CA GLN A 675 37.62 22.14 -4.95
C GLN A 675 36.68 22.78 -3.91
N PRO A 676 35.46 23.23 -4.26
CA PRO A 676 34.52 23.70 -3.27
C PRO A 676 33.80 22.51 -2.61
N LYS A 677 33.88 22.45 -1.28
CA LYS A 677 33.06 21.55 -0.44
C LYS A 677 31.62 22.08 -0.40
N GLY A 678 30.65 21.26 -0.83
CA GLY A 678 29.23 21.53 -0.61
C GLY A 678 28.91 21.66 0.88
N LYS A 679 28.26 22.77 1.26
CA LYS A 679 27.74 23.00 2.62
C LYS A 679 26.39 22.28 2.77
N ARG A 680 26.27 21.41 3.77
CA ARG A 680 24.97 20.99 4.31
C ARG A 680 24.29 22.20 4.96
N ILE A 681 23.04 22.45 4.61
CA ILE A 681 22.21 23.53 5.16
C ILE A 681 21.95 23.24 6.65
N SER A 682 22.21 24.24 7.52
CA SER A 682 22.00 24.11 8.96
C SER A 682 20.54 24.44 9.33
N LEU A 683 20.04 23.82 10.40
CA LEU A 683 18.74 24.11 11.02
C LEU A 683 18.55 25.59 11.40
N ASP A 684 19.64 26.33 11.59
CA ASP A 684 19.59 27.75 11.94
C ASP A 684 19.26 28.66 10.74
N ASP A 685 19.58 28.24 9.52
CA ASP A 685 19.27 29.02 8.30
C ASP A 685 17.75 29.04 8.01
N LEU A 686 17.02 28.03 8.48
CA LEU A 686 15.57 27.86 8.31
C LEU A 686 14.72 28.70 9.29
N LYS A 687 15.26 29.07 10.46
CA LYS A 687 14.50 29.83 11.48
C LYS A 687 14.27 31.29 11.10
N THR A 688 15.04 31.83 10.17
CA THR A 688 14.93 33.23 9.74
C THR A 688 13.69 33.53 8.89
N GLN A 689 12.87 32.52 8.56
CA GLN A 689 11.74 32.63 7.63
C GLN A 689 10.36 32.70 8.29
N GLU A 690 10.25 32.67 9.62
CA GLU A 690 8.98 32.89 10.33
C GLU A 690 8.90 34.30 10.95
N GLN A 691 8.25 35.24 10.25
CA GLN A 691 7.70 36.45 10.87
C GLN A 691 6.19 36.50 10.64
N VAL A 692 5.43 36.32 11.73
CA VAL A 692 3.98 36.52 11.82
C VAL A 692 3.71 37.94 12.33
N PRO A 693 2.75 38.72 11.79
CA PRO A 693 2.47 40.07 12.29
C PRO A 693 1.72 40.04 13.62
N ALA A 694 2.08 40.96 14.52
CA ALA A 694 1.54 41.10 15.87
C ALA A 694 0.06 41.54 15.88
N SER A 695 -0.71 40.99 16.82
CA SER A 695 -2.12 41.34 17.07
C SER A 695 -2.26 42.68 17.83
N PRO A 696 -3.34 43.46 17.59
CA PRO A 696 -3.58 44.73 18.28
C PRO A 696 -4.19 44.54 19.70
N PRO A 697 -4.12 45.55 20.58
CA PRO A 697 -4.48 45.41 21.99
C PRO A 697 -6.00 45.39 22.24
N ALA A 698 -6.41 44.64 23.28
CA ALA A 698 -7.79 44.43 23.69
C ALA A 698 -8.44 45.68 24.32
N GLN A 699 -9.72 45.92 24.01
CA GLN A 699 -10.57 46.90 24.68
C GLN A 699 -11.35 46.24 25.84
N PRO A 700 -11.61 46.96 26.96
CA PRO A 700 -12.31 46.41 28.12
C PRO A 700 -13.83 46.69 28.06
N GLY A 701 -14.64 45.68 28.36
CA GLY A 701 -16.08 45.86 28.63
C GLY A 701 -16.94 44.64 28.27
N LEU A 702 -16.94 43.60 29.12
CA LEU A 702 -17.79 42.41 28.97
C LEU A 702 -18.50 41.99 30.26
N GLU A 703 -18.36 42.75 31.35
CA GLU A 703 -19.04 42.46 32.63
C GLU A 703 -20.47 43.03 32.71
N SER A 704 -20.88 43.97 31.84
CA SER A 704 -22.19 44.62 31.93
C SER A 704 -23.36 43.87 31.26
N ASP A 705 -23.08 42.87 30.42
CA ASP A 705 -24.10 42.18 29.61
C ASP A 705 -24.58 40.85 30.21
N LEU A 706 -23.93 40.35 31.26
CA LEU A 706 -24.33 39.12 31.96
C LEU A 706 -25.35 39.36 33.09
N ASP A 707 -25.42 40.58 33.62
CA ASP A 707 -26.41 40.94 34.64
C ASP A 707 -27.79 41.27 34.04
N SER A 708 -27.84 41.76 32.79
CA SER A 708 -29.07 42.05 32.05
C SER A 708 -29.77 40.80 31.52
N LEU A 709 -29.07 39.67 31.37
CA LEU A 709 -29.64 38.36 31.00
C LEU A 709 -30.13 37.52 32.19
N ARG A 710 -29.74 37.85 33.42
CA ARG A 710 -30.20 37.16 34.64
C ARG A 710 -31.55 37.66 35.15
N GLN A 711 -31.94 38.91 34.84
CA GLN A 711 -33.20 39.50 35.28
C GLN A 711 -34.43 39.14 34.42
N THR A 712 -34.26 38.48 33.27
CA THR A 712 -35.37 38.13 32.36
C THR A 712 -35.94 36.72 32.58
N VAL A 713 -35.41 35.95 33.54
CA VAL A 713 -35.83 34.55 33.80
C VAL A 713 -36.70 34.41 35.06
N GLU A 714 -36.84 35.44 35.91
CA GLU A 714 -37.53 35.32 37.21
C GLU A 714 -38.97 35.86 37.29
N GLU A 715 -39.56 36.41 36.21
CA GLU A 715 -40.95 36.89 36.24
C GLU A 715 -41.83 36.17 35.21
N THR A 716 -42.72 35.27 35.67
CA THR A 716 -44.20 35.14 35.45
C THR A 716 -44.71 33.68 35.60
N PRO A 717 -46.01 33.39 35.86
CA PRO A 717 -46.52 33.07 37.21
C PRO A 717 -47.11 31.64 37.39
N LYS A 718 -47.30 31.25 38.66
CA LYS A 718 -47.93 30.01 39.14
C LYS A 718 -49.38 29.83 38.65
N ARG A 719 -49.66 28.75 37.90
CA ARG A 719 -51.03 28.25 37.64
C ARG A 719 -51.48 27.28 38.73
N ARG A 720 -52.58 27.62 39.41
CA ARG A 720 -53.32 26.79 40.37
C ARG A 720 -54.01 25.61 39.67
N GLY A 721 -53.89 24.42 40.26
CA GLY A 721 -54.68 23.24 39.89
C GLY A 721 -56.11 23.31 40.43
N TRP A 722 -57.05 22.74 39.67
CA TRP A 722 -58.42 22.51 40.11
C TRP A 722 -58.90 21.14 39.61
N PHE A 723 -59.22 20.23 40.54
CA PHE A 723 -60.03 19.04 40.32
C PHE A 723 -61.34 19.18 41.12
N GLY A 724 -62.47 18.76 40.55
CA GLY A 724 -63.57 18.16 41.32
C GLY A 724 -64.95 18.85 41.37
N ARG A 725 -65.86 18.38 40.51
CA ARG A 725 -67.32 18.10 40.66
C ARG A 725 -68.17 18.82 41.74
N LYS A 726 -69.33 19.35 41.33
CA LYS A 726 -70.68 18.87 41.75
C LYS A 726 -71.84 19.62 41.06
N LYS A 727 -72.86 18.83 40.71
CA LYS A 727 -74.25 19.10 40.28
C LYS A 727 -74.48 19.72 38.91
#